data_AF-A0A2M8PPN4-F1
#
_entry.id   AF-A0A2M8PPN4-F1
#
_cell.length_a   1.000
_cell.length_b   1.000
_cell.length_c   1.000
_cell.angle_alpha   90.00
_cell.angle_beta   90.00
_cell.angle_gamma   90.00
#
_symmetry.space_group_name_H-M   'P 1'
#
loop_
_entity.id
_entity.type
_entity.pdbx_description
1 polymer ?
#
loop_
_entity_poly.entity_id
_entity_poly.type
_entity_poly.pdbx_seq_one_letter_code
_entity_poly.pdbx_strand_id
1 'polypeptide(L)'
;MEQFDNVESCVDKVIETVGKNIVLGMPLGLGKPNQLANAFYKRAVEDPTINLRIITALSLEKPRPKSDMEARFLVPFVERLFGGYEELEYVKAIRENALPDNIEVSEFYFKAGSMKGVSSAQRNYISSNYTFVARDLLLNGVNVLAQMVAHKEVDGREMLSLSCNTDVTLDIMPLIEAEREKGQKIVTIAQVHEDLPFMYNRAMVEPDFFSMVIKNPEYSTTLFAPPNMSVPVADYMAGLFASMLIKDGGTLQIGIGSLGDAIVYACKMRHENNPAYQKILQQLDIDETLLMEYGGSGRFEEGLYGSSEMFVNGFMHLIKAGIVKRKVYDDLDLQRLLNEEKITELVDMALLECLLEESIISHHLTLSDVIYLKKWGIFHDGVSWDEQGLIVEGEVIPRNLLQLDNLKRVCEKCLGNQLKGGIYMHGGFFLGPRDFYNALRNMPREQSECICMSSVGHINQLDYDRELLSMQRRHARFINTGMMVTLSGAVVSDGLEDGTVVSGVGGQYNFVSMAHQLPDARSILCVRSTRGSGSDLKSNIVPHYGHITIPRHLRDIIVTEYGIADLRGKTDEQIAIALINVADSRFQGELLEQMKAQGKIRESYQIPRRYSNNYPERIAGIIQQARREGLFPAFPLGSDFTSEEIALGKSLKDLKAHMSNPKD
;
A
#
# COMPACT_ATOMS: atom_id res chain seq x y z
N MET A 1 18.01 2.27 26.85
CA MET A 1 18.45 1.92 25.48
C MET A 1 19.94 1.61 25.51
N GLU A 2 20.34 0.40 25.13
CA GLU A 2 21.75 0.01 24.94
C GLU A 2 22.16 0.29 23.47
N GLN A 3 23.38 0.76 23.23
CA GLN A 3 23.89 1.03 21.88
C GLN A 3 25.00 0.05 21.51
N PHE A 4 25.01 -0.39 20.25
CA PHE A 4 25.97 -1.33 19.69
C PHE A 4 26.57 -0.80 18.39
N ASP A 5 27.86 -1.06 18.18
CA ASP A 5 28.60 -0.75 16.96
C ASP A 5 28.74 -1.97 16.03
N ASN A 6 28.39 -3.18 16.49
CA ASN A 6 28.41 -4.40 15.69
C ASN A 6 27.23 -5.33 16.01
N VAL A 7 26.78 -6.09 15.01
CA VAL A 7 25.60 -6.98 15.13
C VAL A 7 25.88 -8.18 16.04
N GLU A 8 27.11 -8.68 16.06
CA GLU A 8 27.51 -9.88 16.80
C GLU A 8 27.39 -9.67 18.32
N SER A 9 27.87 -8.53 18.82
CA SER A 9 27.78 -8.15 20.23
C SER A 9 26.32 -7.93 20.65
N CYS A 10 25.49 -7.41 19.74
CA CYS A 10 24.05 -7.29 19.97
C CYS A 10 23.39 -8.68 20.09
N VAL A 11 23.72 -9.62 19.18
CA VAL A 11 23.24 -11.00 19.24
C VAL A 11 23.66 -11.69 20.54
N ASP A 12 24.90 -11.49 20.99
CA ASP A 12 25.39 -12.00 22.28
C ASP A 12 24.54 -11.51 23.45
N LYS A 13 24.27 -10.20 23.49
CA LYS A 13 23.45 -9.58 24.52
C LYS A 13 22.01 -10.09 24.49
N VAL A 14 21.46 -10.29 23.30
CA VAL A 14 20.10 -10.84 23.12
C VAL A 14 20.04 -12.26 23.69
N ILE A 15 21.00 -13.13 23.35
CA ILE A 15 21.08 -14.51 23.87
C ILE A 15 21.22 -14.51 25.40
N GLU A 16 22.04 -13.61 25.97
CA GLU A 16 22.14 -13.44 27.43
C GLU A 16 20.79 -13.09 28.06
N THR A 17 20.01 -12.25 27.37
CA THR A 17 18.74 -11.71 27.87
C THR A 17 17.60 -12.72 27.76
N VAL A 18 17.32 -13.21 26.55
CA VAL A 18 16.15 -14.05 26.24
C VAL A 18 16.45 -15.56 26.26
N GLY A 19 17.73 -15.94 26.31
CA GLY A 19 18.19 -17.33 26.29
C GLY A 19 18.38 -17.88 24.87
N LYS A 20 18.49 -19.20 24.77
CA LYS A 20 18.79 -19.91 23.52
C LYS A 20 17.57 -20.27 22.66
N ASN A 21 16.35 -19.97 23.13
CA ASN A 21 15.13 -20.13 22.34
C ASN A 21 14.71 -18.77 21.83
N ILE A 22 15.00 -18.47 20.57
CA ILE A 22 14.82 -17.16 19.96
C ILE A 22 13.72 -17.25 18.91
N VAL A 23 12.68 -16.45 19.09
CA VAL A 23 11.66 -16.20 18.08
C VAL A 23 11.82 -14.76 17.61
N LEU A 24 12.47 -14.63 16.46
CA LEU A 24 12.82 -13.36 15.81
C LEU A 24 11.71 -12.92 14.87
N GLY A 25 10.98 -11.86 15.26
CA GLY A 25 10.05 -11.15 14.41
C GLY A 25 10.75 -10.03 13.62
N MET A 26 10.47 -9.95 12.32
CA MET A 26 10.98 -8.87 11.46
C MET A 26 9.90 -8.34 10.51
N PRO A 27 9.91 -7.04 10.17
CA PRO A 27 8.92 -6.42 9.31
C PRO A 27 8.97 -6.99 7.89
N LEU A 28 7.93 -6.71 7.12
CA LEU A 28 7.81 -7.20 5.75
C LEU A 28 8.65 -6.38 4.76
N GLY A 29 9.16 -7.01 3.70
CA GLY A 29 9.92 -6.29 2.66
C GLY A 29 11.18 -5.57 3.18
N LEU A 30 11.28 -4.26 2.91
CA LEU A 30 12.50 -3.46 2.99
C LEU A 30 13.05 -3.26 4.40
N GLY A 31 12.19 -3.10 5.41
CA GLY A 31 12.59 -2.74 6.78
C GLY A 31 13.32 -3.83 7.56
N LYS A 32 13.70 -4.95 6.93
CA LYS A 32 14.47 -6.00 7.58
C LYS A 32 15.91 -5.55 7.80
N PRO A 33 16.46 -5.70 9.01
CA PRO A 33 17.89 -5.50 9.24
C PRO A 33 18.67 -6.75 8.81
N ASN A 34 18.99 -6.86 7.52
CA ASN A 34 19.54 -8.10 6.92
C ASN A 34 20.85 -8.55 7.60
N GLN A 35 21.74 -7.61 7.97
CA GLN A 35 22.99 -7.92 8.65
C GLN A 35 22.74 -8.57 10.02
N LEU A 36 21.83 -8.00 10.82
CA LEU A 36 21.44 -8.55 12.10
C LEU A 36 20.75 -9.92 11.95
N ALA A 37 19.86 -10.06 10.96
CA ALA A 37 19.21 -11.34 10.67
C ALA A 37 20.23 -12.43 10.29
N ASN A 38 21.21 -12.09 9.47
CA ASN A 38 22.31 -12.97 9.08
C ASN A 38 23.19 -13.33 10.30
N ALA A 39 23.41 -12.40 11.23
CA ALA A 39 24.15 -12.67 12.46
C ALA A 39 23.43 -13.68 13.38
N PHE A 40 22.11 -13.54 13.57
CA PHE A 40 21.31 -14.54 14.29
C PHE A 40 21.36 -15.90 13.60
N TYR A 41 21.18 -15.93 12.28
CA TYR A 41 21.21 -17.16 11.49
C TYR A 41 22.57 -17.88 11.62
N LYS A 42 23.69 -17.16 11.37
CA LYS A 42 25.05 -17.71 11.52
C LYS A 42 25.29 -18.26 12.91
N ARG A 43 24.88 -17.52 13.94
CA ARG A 43 25.07 -17.97 15.31
C ARG A 43 24.31 -19.27 15.61
N ALA A 44 23.08 -19.42 15.13
CA ALA A 44 22.31 -20.64 15.29
C ALA A 44 22.86 -21.82 14.45
N VAL A 45 23.51 -21.53 13.31
CA VAL A 45 24.25 -22.55 12.54
C VAL A 45 25.49 -23.02 13.29
N GLU A 46 26.22 -22.11 13.94
CA GLU A 46 27.46 -22.38 14.69
C GLU A 46 27.20 -23.09 16.03
N ASP A 47 26.13 -22.73 16.74
CA ASP A 47 25.70 -23.36 18.00
C ASP A 47 24.30 -23.99 17.83
N PRO A 48 24.22 -25.29 17.49
CA PRO A 48 22.95 -26.01 17.33
C PRO A 48 22.09 -26.11 18.61
N THR A 49 22.61 -25.69 19.78
CA THR A 49 21.81 -25.60 21.01
C THR A 49 20.93 -24.35 21.04
N ILE A 50 21.10 -23.43 20.09
CA ILE A 50 20.22 -22.29 19.87
C ILE A 50 19.07 -22.72 18.95
N ASN A 51 17.85 -22.66 19.46
CA ASN A 51 16.65 -22.80 18.63
C ASN A 51 16.26 -21.42 18.10
N LEU A 52 16.32 -21.25 16.78
CA LEU A 52 15.98 -20.00 16.12
C LEU A 52 14.74 -20.18 15.24
N ARG A 53 13.68 -19.44 15.55
CA ARG A 53 12.51 -19.30 14.68
C ARG A 53 12.44 -17.88 14.15
N ILE A 54 12.41 -17.73 12.83
CA ILE A 54 12.27 -16.44 12.15
C ILE A 54 10.83 -16.32 11.64
N ILE A 55 10.14 -15.24 12.01
CA ILE A 55 8.79 -14.94 11.53
C ILE A 55 8.78 -13.60 10.82
N THR A 56 8.44 -13.61 9.53
CA THR A 56 8.46 -12.39 8.70
C THR A 56 7.54 -12.49 7.49
N ALA A 57 7.69 -11.60 6.52
CA ALA A 57 7.00 -11.66 5.23
C ALA A 57 7.82 -11.00 4.13
N LEU A 58 7.67 -11.48 2.90
CA LEU A 58 8.29 -10.94 1.70
C LEU A 58 9.81 -10.79 1.89
N SER A 59 10.50 -11.91 2.06
CA SER A 59 11.97 -11.93 2.03
C SER A 59 12.48 -11.50 0.65
N LEU A 60 13.28 -10.43 0.60
CA LEU A 60 13.73 -9.80 -0.63
C LEU A 60 15.08 -10.39 -1.08
N GLU A 61 15.12 -10.87 -2.33
CA GLU A 61 16.30 -11.46 -2.97
C GLU A 61 16.63 -10.77 -4.28
N LYS A 62 17.92 -10.77 -4.65
CA LYS A 62 18.38 -10.29 -5.94
C LYS A 62 17.70 -11.09 -7.06
N PRO A 63 17.26 -10.45 -8.15
CA PRO A 63 16.76 -11.18 -9.31
C PRO A 63 17.79 -12.19 -9.83
N ARG A 64 17.36 -13.42 -10.13
CA ARG A 64 18.22 -14.49 -10.68
C ARG A 64 17.76 -14.88 -12.09
N PRO A 65 18.68 -15.08 -13.04
CA PRO A 65 18.31 -15.48 -14.41
C PRO A 65 17.83 -16.94 -14.44
N LYS A 66 16.93 -17.26 -15.37
CA LYS A 66 16.39 -18.63 -15.54
C LYS A 66 17.03 -19.39 -16.70
N SER A 67 17.90 -18.74 -17.47
CA SER A 67 18.60 -19.32 -18.62
C SER A 67 19.89 -18.57 -18.92
N ASP A 68 20.83 -19.19 -19.62
CA ASP A 68 22.09 -18.55 -20.03
C ASP A 68 21.86 -17.29 -20.88
N MET A 69 20.84 -17.33 -21.74
CA MET A 69 20.47 -16.19 -22.57
C MET A 69 20.01 -15.03 -21.68
N GLU A 70 19.15 -15.29 -20.70
CA GLU A 70 18.71 -14.27 -19.74
C GLU A 70 19.85 -13.78 -18.85
N ALA A 71 20.79 -14.66 -18.47
CA ALA A 71 21.93 -14.30 -17.63
C ALA A 71 22.81 -13.23 -18.28
N ARG A 72 23.05 -13.30 -19.59
CA ARG A 72 23.84 -12.31 -20.33
C ARG A 72 23.27 -10.87 -20.25
N PHE A 73 21.98 -10.72 -19.97
CA PHE A 73 21.32 -9.42 -19.83
C PHE A 73 21.06 -9.05 -18.36
N LEU A 74 20.60 -10.01 -17.57
CA LEU A 74 20.17 -9.75 -16.21
C LEU A 74 21.36 -9.57 -15.25
N VAL A 75 22.49 -10.26 -15.46
CA VAL A 75 23.63 -10.20 -14.53
C VAL A 75 24.24 -8.80 -14.45
N PRO A 76 24.60 -8.11 -15.56
CA PRO A 76 25.13 -6.74 -15.48
C PRO A 76 24.16 -5.76 -14.82
N PHE A 77 22.86 -5.94 -15.10
CA PHE A 77 21.79 -5.14 -14.52
C PHE A 77 21.68 -5.35 -13.00
N VAL A 78 21.70 -6.61 -12.55
CA VAL A 78 21.61 -6.97 -11.14
C VAL A 78 22.84 -6.47 -10.39
N GLU A 79 24.03 -6.55 -10.97
CA GLU A 79 25.25 -6.01 -10.35
C GLU A 79 25.15 -4.48 -10.18
N ARG A 80 24.67 -3.77 -11.21
CA ARG A 80 24.51 -2.31 -11.17
C ARG A 80 23.47 -1.85 -10.12
N LEU A 81 22.35 -2.56 -10.00
CA LEU A 81 21.25 -2.16 -9.12
C LEU A 81 21.29 -2.79 -7.73
N PHE A 82 21.89 -3.95 -7.57
CA PHE A 82 21.86 -4.74 -6.34
C PHE A 82 23.24 -5.26 -5.93
N GLY A 83 24.34 -4.87 -6.59
CA GLY A 83 25.69 -5.36 -6.27
C GLY A 83 26.01 -5.27 -4.78
N GLY A 84 25.82 -4.08 -4.19
CA GLY A 84 26.01 -3.83 -2.76
C GLY A 84 24.80 -4.14 -1.86
N TYR A 85 23.75 -4.82 -2.33
CA TYR A 85 22.64 -5.25 -1.47
C TYR A 85 23.03 -6.54 -0.72
N GLU A 86 22.86 -6.53 0.59
CA GLU A 86 23.05 -7.70 1.46
C GLU A 86 21.82 -8.61 1.36
N GLU A 87 21.98 -9.87 0.95
CA GLU A 87 20.86 -10.84 0.91
C GLU A 87 20.70 -11.55 2.26
N LEU A 88 19.48 -12.03 2.52
CA LEU A 88 19.19 -12.86 3.69
C LEU A 88 19.70 -14.29 3.46
N GLU A 89 20.68 -14.72 4.25
CA GLU A 89 21.36 -16.00 4.06
C GLU A 89 20.42 -17.20 4.28
N TYR A 90 19.49 -17.10 5.24
CA TYR A 90 18.51 -18.15 5.49
C TYR A 90 17.58 -18.41 4.28
N VAL A 91 17.35 -17.41 3.42
CA VAL A 91 16.46 -17.56 2.25
C VAL A 91 17.10 -18.48 1.21
N LYS A 92 18.41 -18.36 1.03
CA LYS A 92 19.19 -19.28 0.19
C LYS A 92 19.07 -20.71 0.74
N ALA A 93 19.25 -20.89 2.05
CA ALA A 93 19.13 -22.21 2.69
C ALA A 93 17.70 -22.80 2.55
N ILE A 94 16.65 -21.97 2.62
CA ILE A 94 15.27 -22.41 2.35
C ILE A 94 15.13 -22.98 0.94
N ARG A 95 15.64 -22.25 -0.08
CA ARG A 95 15.55 -22.67 -1.49
C ARG A 95 16.31 -23.97 -1.77
N GLU A 96 17.46 -24.12 -1.13
CA GLU A 96 18.35 -25.28 -1.27
C GLU A 96 17.93 -26.45 -0.36
N ASN A 97 16.86 -26.27 0.44
CA ASN A 97 16.39 -27.22 1.44
C ASN A 97 17.52 -27.65 2.41
N ALA A 98 18.31 -26.66 2.84
CA ALA A 98 19.54 -26.79 3.62
C ALA A 98 19.46 -26.06 4.99
N LEU A 99 18.25 -25.72 5.45
CA LEU A 99 18.07 -25.19 6.81
C LEU A 99 18.42 -26.27 7.85
N PRO A 100 19.23 -25.96 8.88
CA PRO A 100 19.45 -26.85 10.03
C PRO A 100 18.15 -27.12 10.80
N ASP A 101 18.07 -28.27 11.48
CA ASP A 101 16.89 -28.69 12.25
C ASP A 101 16.54 -27.76 13.42
N ASN A 102 17.51 -27.02 13.96
CA ASN A 102 17.32 -26.03 15.01
C ASN A 102 16.85 -24.66 14.49
N ILE A 103 16.67 -24.50 13.17
CA ILE A 103 16.27 -23.24 12.53
C ILE A 103 14.97 -23.44 11.75
N GLU A 104 13.96 -22.67 12.13
CA GLU A 104 12.68 -22.61 11.41
C GLU A 104 12.45 -21.21 10.85
N VAL A 105 11.93 -21.12 9.62
CA VAL A 105 11.50 -19.85 9.04
C VAL A 105 10.04 -19.96 8.61
N SER A 106 9.23 -19.05 9.13
CA SER A 106 7.83 -18.87 8.78
C SER A 106 7.64 -17.52 8.09
N GLU A 107 6.96 -17.52 6.95
CA GLU A 107 6.50 -16.28 6.33
C GLU A 107 4.98 -16.23 6.25
N PHE A 108 4.39 -15.05 6.43
CA PHE A 108 2.95 -14.81 6.26
C PHE A 108 2.59 -14.15 4.92
N TYR A 109 3.59 -13.88 4.08
CA TYR A 109 3.39 -13.41 2.71
C TYR A 109 4.62 -13.75 1.86
N PHE A 110 4.46 -14.48 0.76
CA PHE A 110 5.56 -14.73 -0.18
C PHE A 110 5.57 -13.75 -1.35
N LYS A 111 6.76 -13.52 -1.92
CA LYS A 111 6.85 -13.01 -3.30
C LYS A 111 6.12 -13.98 -4.24
N ALA A 112 5.16 -13.47 -5.00
CA ALA A 112 4.26 -14.29 -5.82
C ALA A 112 5.01 -15.35 -6.66
N GLY A 113 4.65 -16.61 -6.45
CA GLY A 113 5.16 -17.76 -7.17
C GLY A 113 6.55 -18.24 -6.77
N SER A 114 7.26 -17.54 -5.87
CA SER A 114 8.68 -17.78 -5.57
C SER A 114 8.95 -19.01 -4.72
N MET A 115 7.95 -19.47 -3.95
CA MET A 115 8.04 -20.58 -3.00
C MET A 115 7.13 -21.78 -3.34
N LYS A 116 6.50 -21.80 -4.53
CA LYS A 116 5.56 -22.87 -4.93
C LYS A 116 6.17 -24.28 -4.90
N GLY A 117 7.46 -24.40 -5.21
CA GLY A 117 8.19 -25.66 -5.26
C GLY A 117 9.03 -25.94 -4.01
N VAL A 118 8.90 -25.14 -2.95
CA VAL A 118 9.76 -25.22 -1.76
C VAL A 118 8.96 -25.78 -0.59
N SER A 119 9.11 -27.08 -0.32
CA SER A 119 8.26 -27.79 0.63
C SER A 119 8.36 -27.26 2.07
N SER A 120 9.54 -26.84 2.53
CA SER A 120 9.72 -26.24 3.86
C SER A 120 8.91 -24.93 4.00
N ALA A 121 8.98 -24.05 3.00
CA ALA A 121 8.21 -22.81 2.97
C ALA A 121 6.70 -23.08 2.95
N GLN A 122 6.23 -24.05 2.16
CA GLN A 122 4.80 -24.40 2.13
C GLN A 122 4.31 -24.98 3.48
N ARG A 123 5.14 -25.76 4.19
CA ARG A 123 4.80 -26.30 5.52
C ARG A 123 4.77 -25.22 6.62
N ASN A 124 5.63 -24.23 6.52
CA ASN A 124 5.84 -23.21 7.56
C ASN A 124 5.14 -21.87 7.25
N TYR A 125 4.27 -21.83 6.24
CA TYR A 125 3.51 -20.62 5.90
C TYR A 125 2.46 -20.30 6.98
N ILE A 126 2.40 -19.05 7.40
CA ILE A 126 1.40 -18.55 8.35
C ILE A 126 0.32 -17.80 7.57
N SER A 127 -0.88 -18.37 7.50
CA SER A 127 -2.01 -17.67 6.88
C SER A 127 -2.61 -16.65 7.86
N SER A 128 -2.26 -15.38 7.72
CA SER A 128 -2.75 -14.29 8.56
C SER A 128 -3.10 -13.04 7.74
N ASN A 129 -4.24 -12.42 8.06
CA ASN A 129 -4.53 -11.07 7.58
C ASN A 129 -3.58 -10.09 8.28
N TYR A 130 -3.05 -9.11 7.56
CA TYR A 130 -2.03 -8.19 8.08
C TYR A 130 -2.41 -7.52 9.41
N THR A 131 -3.68 -7.14 9.56
CA THR A 131 -4.24 -6.55 10.78
C THR A 131 -4.09 -7.41 12.04
N PHE A 132 -3.89 -8.73 11.91
CA PHE A 132 -3.73 -9.64 13.03
C PHE A 132 -2.31 -10.15 13.22
N VAL A 133 -1.35 -9.74 12.38
CA VAL A 133 0.03 -10.22 12.47
C VAL A 133 0.66 -9.87 13.82
N ALA A 134 0.39 -8.69 14.39
CA ALA A 134 0.89 -8.31 15.72
C ALA A 134 0.47 -9.32 16.80
N ARG A 135 -0.81 -9.73 16.80
CA ARG A 135 -1.35 -10.77 17.68
C ARG A 135 -0.67 -12.12 17.41
N ASP A 136 -0.57 -12.50 16.14
CA ASP A 136 -0.06 -13.81 15.75
C ASP A 136 1.43 -13.97 16.06
N LEU A 137 2.22 -12.89 15.99
CA LEU A 137 3.62 -12.89 16.44
C LEU A 137 3.71 -13.23 17.94
N LEU A 138 2.87 -12.64 18.78
CA LEU A 138 2.83 -12.96 20.21
C LEU A 138 2.35 -14.39 20.49
N LEU A 139 1.33 -14.86 19.77
CA LEU A 139 0.87 -16.26 19.89
C LEU A 139 1.97 -17.26 19.49
N ASN A 140 2.87 -16.85 18.59
CA ASN A 140 4.03 -17.64 18.20
C ASN A 140 5.25 -17.44 19.13
N GLY A 141 5.11 -16.69 20.21
CA GLY A 141 6.13 -16.53 21.24
C GLY A 141 7.28 -15.61 20.86
N VAL A 142 7.04 -14.59 20.01
CA VAL A 142 8.05 -13.56 19.70
C VAL A 142 8.69 -13.03 20.99
N ASN A 143 10.01 -13.13 21.06
CA ASN A 143 10.81 -12.59 22.16
C ASN A 143 11.96 -11.70 21.67
N VAL A 144 12.15 -11.60 20.35
CA VAL A 144 13.04 -10.63 19.72
C VAL A 144 12.29 -9.98 18.55
N LEU A 145 12.16 -8.65 18.56
CA LEU A 145 11.66 -7.87 17.44
C LEU A 145 12.80 -7.03 16.88
N ALA A 146 13.07 -7.12 15.59
CA ALA A 146 14.16 -6.37 14.96
C ALA A 146 13.69 -5.62 13.71
N GLN A 147 14.08 -4.36 13.58
CA GLN A 147 13.70 -3.51 12.46
C GLN A 147 14.84 -2.56 12.05
N MET A 148 14.94 -2.29 10.76
CA MET A 148 15.75 -1.20 10.22
C MET A 148 15.02 0.15 10.35
N VAL A 149 15.73 1.18 10.79
CA VAL A 149 15.19 2.52 11.06
C VAL A 149 16.06 3.62 10.44
N ALA A 150 15.44 4.77 10.17
CA ALA A 150 16.15 5.99 9.83
C ALA A 150 16.48 6.79 11.10
N HIS A 151 17.43 7.72 11.01
CA HIS A 151 17.89 8.55 12.12
C HIS A 151 18.05 10.00 11.65
N LYS A 152 17.58 10.98 12.44
CA LYS A 152 17.71 12.40 12.14
C LYS A 152 17.55 13.27 13.39
N GLU A 153 18.28 14.39 13.47
CA GLU A 153 18.01 15.44 14.43
C GLU A 153 16.78 16.27 13.97
N VAL A 154 15.77 16.37 14.84
CA VAL A 154 14.54 17.15 14.62
C VAL A 154 14.34 18.08 15.81
N ASP A 155 14.26 19.38 15.55
CA ASP A 155 14.04 20.42 16.56
C ASP A 155 15.03 20.34 17.75
N GLY A 156 16.29 20.00 17.47
CA GLY A 156 17.38 19.89 18.45
C GLY A 156 17.40 18.57 19.24
N ARG A 157 16.63 17.56 18.82
CA ARG A 157 16.57 16.24 19.46
C ARG A 157 16.87 15.14 18.46
N GLU A 158 17.62 14.12 18.89
CA GLU A 158 17.89 12.94 18.08
C GLU A 158 16.65 12.04 18.03
N MET A 159 16.16 11.77 16.83
CA MET A 159 14.94 10.99 16.60
C MET A 159 15.24 9.79 15.71
N LEU A 160 14.50 8.70 15.95
CA LEU A 160 14.43 7.56 15.04
C LEU A 160 13.15 7.64 14.20
N SER A 161 13.15 6.97 13.05
CA SER A 161 11.96 6.82 12.22
C SER A 161 11.82 5.38 11.74
N LEU A 162 10.64 4.78 11.98
CA LEU A 162 10.26 3.47 11.45
C LEU A 162 10.17 3.43 9.91
N SER A 163 10.16 4.61 9.28
CA SER A 163 10.32 4.81 7.84
C SER A 163 9.39 3.94 6.98
N CYS A 164 9.93 2.92 6.32
CA CYS A 164 9.26 2.11 5.33
C CYS A 164 8.36 1.05 5.93
N ASN A 165 8.38 0.81 7.25
CA ASN A 165 7.61 -0.24 7.91
C ASN A 165 7.12 0.22 9.29
N THR A 166 6.07 1.04 9.31
CA THR A 166 5.27 1.29 10.52
C THR A 166 4.23 0.20 10.76
N ASP A 167 3.89 -0.52 9.69
CA ASP A 167 2.90 -1.58 9.56
C ASP A 167 2.51 -2.30 10.87
N VAL A 168 3.27 -3.30 11.27
CA VAL A 168 3.00 -4.16 12.42
C VAL A 168 3.69 -3.61 13.67
N THR A 169 4.80 -2.88 13.51
CA THR A 169 5.62 -2.41 14.64
C THR A 169 4.85 -1.50 15.58
N LEU A 170 4.05 -0.56 15.05
CA LEU A 170 3.23 0.30 15.91
C LEU A 170 2.11 -0.48 16.63
N ASP A 171 1.58 -1.53 16.00
CA ASP A 171 0.50 -2.35 16.59
C ASP A 171 1.03 -3.36 17.63
N ILE A 172 2.25 -3.89 17.46
CA ILE A 172 2.82 -4.90 18.36
C ILE A 172 3.47 -4.31 19.60
N MET A 173 4.00 -3.08 19.53
CA MET A 173 4.76 -2.47 20.63
C MET A 173 3.96 -2.35 21.94
N PRO A 174 2.70 -1.86 21.95
CA PRO A 174 1.87 -1.86 23.17
C PRO A 174 1.64 -3.27 23.73
N LEU A 175 1.54 -4.28 22.86
CA LEU A 175 1.35 -5.67 23.29
C LEU A 175 2.64 -6.26 23.90
N ILE A 176 3.81 -5.90 23.37
CA ILE A 176 5.12 -6.27 23.94
C ILE A 176 5.31 -5.63 25.31
N GLU A 177 4.94 -4.36 25.48
CA GLU A 177 4.99 -3.68 26.79
C GLU A 177 4.13 -4.40 27.83
N ALA A 178 2.90 -4.76 27.49
CA ALA A 178 2.02 -5.54 28.36
C ALA A 178 2.60 -6.93 28.73
N GLU A 179 3.33 -7.59 27.82
CA GLU A 179 4.01 -8.85 28.13
C GLU A 179 5.26 -8.66 29.00
N ARG A 180 6.01 -7.57 28.81
CA ARG A 180 7.13 -7.20 29.68
C ARG A 180 6.68 -6.93 31.11
N GLU A 181 5.54 -6.27 31.28
CA GLU A 181 4.92 -6.05 32.61
C GLU A 181 4.55 -7.36 33.32
N LYS A 182 4.25 -8.43 32.56
CA LYS A 182 4.03 -9.79 33.07
C LYS A 182 5.33 -10.56 33.35
N GLY A 183 6.49 -9.92 33.16
CA GLY A 183 7.80 -10.50 33.38
C GLY A 183 8.38 -11.28 32.19
N GLN A 184 7.75 -11.20 31.01
CA GLN A 184 8.32 -11.80 29.80
C GLN A 184 9.55 -11.02 29.35
N LYS A 185 10.61 -11.75 28.98
CA LYS A 185 11.83 -11.16 28.46
C LYS A 185 11.72 -11.01 26.94
N ILE A 186 11.39 -9.80 26.50
CA ILE A 186 11.28 -9.47 25.08
C ILE A 186 12.22 -8.31 24.76
N VAL A 187 13.08 -8.47 23.76
CA VAL A 187 14.01 -7.44 23.30
C VAL A 187 13.53 -6.82 21.98
N THR A 188 13.58 -5.50 21.89
CA THR A 188 13.30 -4.76 20.65
C THR A 188 14.57 -4.09 20.16
N ILE A 189 14.91 -4.27 18.88
CA ILE A 189 16.19 -3.87 18.28
C ILE A 189 15.95 -2.99 17.05
N ALA A 190 16.59 -1.83 17.01
CA ALA A 190 16.65 -0.98 15.84
C ALA A 190 18.06 -1.03 15.21
N GLN A 191 18.15 -1.28 13.90
CA GLN A 191 19.38 -1.09 13.12
C GLN A 191 19.26 0.20 12.30
N VAL A 192 20.11 1.18 12.57
CA VAL A 192 20.10 2.45 11.83
C VAL A 192 20.66 2.24 10.42
N HIS A 193 19.96 2.77 9.42
CA HIS A 193 20.41 2.80 8.03
C HIS A 193 20.32 4.22 7.47
N GLU A 194 21.43 4.77 7.00
CA GLU A 194 21.51 6.20 6.65
C GLU A 194 20.73 6.55 5.38
N ASP A 195 20.69 5.65 4.40
CA ASP A 195 19.90 5.89 3.18
C ASP A 195 18.39 5.66 3.38
N LEU A 196 17.91 5.20 4.53
CA LEU A 196 16.48 4.93 4.70
C LEU A 196 15.71 6.27 4.83
N PRO A 197 14.63 6.53 4.07
CA PRO A 197 13.94 7.82 4.14
C PRO A 197 13.38 8.12 5.54
N PHE A 198 13.72 9.27 6.12
CA PHE A 198 13.14 9.68 7.39
C PHE A 198 11.69 10.12 7.20
N MET A 199 10.74 9.49 7.90
CA MET A 199 9.32 9.80 7.84
C MET A 199 8.88 10.39 9.18
N TYR A 200 8.15 11.51 9.14
CA TYR A 200 7.64 12.20 10.33
C TYR A 200 6.33 11.56 10.82
N ASN A 201 5.59 12.28 11.67
CA ASN A 201 4.31 11.86 12.24
C ASN A 201 4.46 10.56 13.02
N ARG A 202 3.54 9.60 12.82
CA ARG A 202 3.48 8.34 13.58
C ARG A 202 4.69 7.42 13.36
N ALA A 203 5.49 7.64 12.33
CA ALA A 203 6.73 6.89 12.12
C ALA A 203 7.90 7.39 12.97
N MET A 204 7.86 8.65 13.40
CA MET A 204 8.92 9.26 14.20
C MET A 204 8.75 8.84 15.65
N VAL A 205 9.80 8.23 16.21
CA VAL A 205 9.80 7.68 17.57
C VAL A 205 11.03 8.15 18.32
N GLU A 206 10.90 8.23 19.64
CA GLU A 206 12.01 8.55 20.53
C GLU A 206 13.05 7.41 20.52
N PRO A 207 14.33 7.68 20.81
CA PRO A 207 15.37 6.64 20.82
C PRO A 207 15.08 5.46 21.77
N ASP A 208 14.38 5.70 22.88
CA ASP A 208 14.04 4.66 23.87
C ASP A 208 12.87 3.75 23.48
N PHE A 209 12.23 4.00 22.33
CA PHE A 209 11.25 3.09 21.72
C PHE A 209 11.82 1.68 21.49
N PHE A 210 13.14 1.58 21.24
CA PHE A 210 13.84 0.30 21.15
C PHE A 210 14.72 0.04 22.38
N SER A 211 14.75 -1.22 22.83
CA SER A 211 15.63 -1.64 23.93
C SER A 211 17.10 -1.53 23.54
N MET A 212 17.42 -1.84 22.29
CA MET A 212 18.76 -1.84 21.73
C MET A 212 18.80 -1.12 20.38
N VAL A 213 19.87 -0.36 20.13
CA VAL A 213 20.10 0.32 18.85
C VAL A 213 21.48 -0.03 18.32
N ILE A 214 21.54 -0.48 17.07
CA ILE A 214 22.77 -0.75 16.33
C ILE A 214 23.00 0.42 15.38
N LYS A 215 24.14 1.11 15.53
CA LYS A 215 24.54 2.21 14.66
C LYS A 215 25.97 1.99 14.19
N ASN A 216 26.10 1.55 12.95
CA ASN A 216 27.38 1.39 12.26
C ASN A 216 27.20 1.78 10.78
N PRO A 217 27.92 2.79 10.28
CA PRO A 217 27.84 3.21 8.88
C PRO A 217 28.11 2.09 7.86
N GLU A 218 28.93 1.09 8.22
CA GLU A 218 29.23 -0.06 7.33
C GLU A 218 28.00 -0.92 7.04
N TYR A 219 26.95 -0.85 7.85
CA TYR A 219 25.69 -1.57 7.63
C TYR A 219 24.70 -0.83 6.74
N SER A 220 25.02 0.40 6.31
CA SER A 220 24.23 1.14 5.31
C SER A 220 24.56 0.65 3.89
N THR A 221 24.24 -0.60 3.63
CA THR A 221 24.40 -1.26 2.32
C THR A 221 23.39 -0.74 1.29
N THR A 222 23.46 -1.18 0.04
CA THR A 222 22.48 -0.75 -0.97
C THR A 222 21.07 -1.20 -0.58
N LEU A 223 20.12 -0.27 -0.42
CA LEU A 223 18.71 -0.62 -0.19
C LEU A 223 18.12 -1.41 -1.36
N PHE A 224 17.26 -2.39 -1.07
CA PHE A 224 16.54 -3.11 -2.11
C PHE A 224 15.55 -2.18 -2.81
N ALA A 225 15.75 -1.94 -4.10
CA ALA A 225 14.90 -1.07 -4.91
C ALA A 225 14.45 -1.81 -6.19
N PRO A 226 13.21 -2.34 -6.27
CA PRO A 226 12.73 -2.96 -7.49
C PRO A 226 12.58 -1.92 -8.61
N PRO A 227 13.04 -2.21 -9.85
CA PRO A 227 12.84 -1.31 -10.98
C PRO A 227 11.36 -1.24 -11.37
N ASN A 228 10.95 -0.12 -11.96
CA ASN A 228 9.65 -0.04 -12.63
C ASN A 228 9.63 -0.99 -13.84
N MET A 229 8.55 -1.77 -13.95
CA MET A 229 8.38 -2.74 -15.04
C MET A 229 7.51 -2.16 -16.15
N SER A 230 7.61 -2.74 -17.34
CA SER A 230 6.77 -2.32 -18.46
C SER A 230 5.29 -2.65 -18.21
N VAL A 231 4.38 -1.74 -18.55
CA VAL A 231 2.94 -1.96 -18.42
C VAL A 231 2.39 -2.67 -19.68
N PRO A 232 1.79 -3.86 -19.56
CA PRO A 232 1.18 -4.55 -20.69
C PRO A 232 -0.17 -3.93 -21.09
N VAL A 233 -0.61 -4.19 -22.32
CA VAL A 233 -1.87 -3.67 -22.88
C VAL A 233 -3.07 -3.98 -21.98
N ALA A 234 -3.17 -5.22 -21.49
CA ALA A 234 -4.28 -5.63 -20.63
C ALA A 234 -4.37 -4.78 -19.35
N ASP A 235 -3.23 -4.49 -18.71
CA ASP A 235 -3.21 -3.70 -17.48
C ASP A 235 -3.52 -2.22 -17.77
N TYR A 236 -3.08 -1.69 -18.93
CA TYR A 236 -3.48 -0.35 -19.35
C TYR A 236 -4.99 -0.20 -19.51
N MET A 237 -5.63 -1.19 -20.13
CA MET A 237 -7.07 -1.19 -20.29
C MET A 237 -7.80 -1.32 -18.95
N ALA A 238 -7.38 -2.28 -18.11
CA ALA A 238 -7.95 -2.45 -16.78
C ALA A 238 -7.76 -1.19 -15.92
N GLY A 239 -6.58 -0.56 -15.97
CA GLY A 239 -6.28 0.69 -15.28
C GLY A 239 -7.13 1.86 -15.78
N LEU A 240 -7.41 1.93 -17.08
CA LEU A 240 -8.31 2.92 -17.66
C LEU A 240 -9.76 2.72 -17.15
N PHE A 241 -10.30 1.50 -17.19
CA PHE A 241 -11.62 1.21 -16.64
C PHE A 241 -11.70 1.47 -15.14
N ALA A 242 -10.67 1.09 -14.36
CA ALA A 242 -10.63 1.36 -12.94
C ALA A 242 -10.58 2.87 -12.63
N SER A 243 -9.84 3.65 -13.43
CA SER A 243 -9.74 5.12 -13.25
C SER A 243 -11.07 5.86 -13.41
N MET A 244 -12.00 5.28 -14.19
CA MET A 244 -13.35 5.83 -14.36
C MET A 244 -14.15 5.77 -13.08
N LEU A 245 -13.88 4.79 -12.20
CA LEU A 245 -14.58 4.59 -10.94
C LEU A 245 -14.04 5.47 -9.81
N ILE A 246 -12.92 6.17 -10.02
CA ILE A 246 -12.31 7.05 -9.02
C ILE A 246 -13.03 8.40 -9.03
N LYS A 247 -13.61 8.78 -7.91
CA LYS A 247 -14.33 10.06 -7.77
C LYS A 247 -13.39 11.15 -7.27
N ASP A 248 -13.53 12.36 -7.80
CA ASP A 248 -12.84 13.53 -7.24
C ASP A 248 -13.34 13.80 -5.81
N GLY A 249 -12.47 14.34 -4.95
CA GLY A 249 -12.75 14.44 -3.52
C GLY A 249 -12.68 13.11 -2.76
N GLY A 250 -12.35 12.02 -3.45
CA GLY A 250 -12.41 10.67 -2.91
C GLY A 250 -11.17 10.22 -2.15
N THR A 251 -11.19 8.93 -1.80
CA THR A 251 -10.09 8.23 -1.15
C THR A 251 -9.61 7.11 -2.05
N LEU A 252 -8.30 6.95 -2.18
CA LEU A 252 -7.69 5.96 -3.06
C LEU A 252 -6.79 5.00 -2.29
N GLN A 253 -6.98 3.71 -2.53
CA GLN A 253 -6.04 2.65 -2.23
C GLN A 253 -5.73 1.88 -3.50
N ILE A 254 -4.44 1.69 -3.78
CA ILE A 254 -3.94 0.89 -4.91
C ILE A 254 -2.76 0.04 -4.46
N GLY A 255 -2.60 -1.13 -5.07
CA GLY A 255 -1.45 -2.01 -4.88
C GLY A 255 -0.25 -1.66 -5.79
N ILE A 256 0.79 -2.51 -5.73
CA ILE A 256 1.98 -2.41 -6.57
C ILE A 256 1.81 -3.06 -7.94
N GLY A 257 2.81 -2.83 -8.80
CA GLY A 257 2.98 -3.52 -10.07
C GLY A 257 2.31 -2.80 -11.23
N SER A 258 2.35 -3.44 -12.39
CA SER A 258 1.98 -2.81 -13.66
C SER A 258 0.52 -2.35 -13.72
N LEU A 259 -0.39 -2.97 -12.97
CA LEU A 259 -1.76 -2.47 -12.87
C LEU A 259 -1.85 -1.17 -12.06
N GLY A 260 -1.16 -1.08 -10.91
CA GLY A 260 -1.10 0.16 -10.13
C GLY A 260 -0.54 1.31 -10.96
N ASP A 261 0.55 1.04 -11.70
CA ASP A 261 1.17 1.99 -12.62
C ASP A 261 0.20 2.42 -13.75
N ALA A 262 -0.59 1.49 -14.27
CA ALA A 262 -1.61 1.78 -15.28
C ALA A 262 -2.74 2.67 -14.74
N ILE A 263 -3.21 2.43 -13.51
CA ILE A 263 -4.22 3.25 -12.85
C ILE A 263 -3.69 4.67 -12.65
N VAL A 264 -2.46 4.80 -12.14
CA VAL A 264 -1.80 6.09 -11.94
C VAL A 264 -1.64 6.83 -13.26
N TYR A 265 -1.18 6.14 -14.32
CA TYR A 265 -1.08 6.71 -15.65
C TYR A 265 -2.44 7.22 -16.17
N ALA A 266 -3.50 6.42 -16.03
CA ALA A 266 -4.84 6.80 -16.46
C ALA A 266 -5.37 8.01 -15.66
N CYS A 267 -5.13 8.08 -14.35
CA CYS A 267 -5.48 9.23 -13.51
C CYS A 267 -4.72 10.49 -13.94
N LYS A 268 -3.42 10.38 -14.22
CA LYS A 268 -2.61 11.48 -14.75
C LYS A 268 -3.11 11.95 -16.10
N MET A 269 -3.40 11.03 -17.03
CA MET A 269 -3.98 11.38 -18.32
C MET A 269 -5.34 12.09 -18.14
N ARG A 270 -6.20 11.59 -17.26
CA ARG A 270 -7.48 12.21 -16.92
C ARG A 270 -7.33 13.63 -16.36
N HIS A 271 -6.30 13.88 -15.55
CA HIS A 271 -6.04 15.19 -14.95
C HIS A 271 -5.32 16.16 -15.91
N GLU A 272 -4.18 15.77 -16.44
CA GLU A 272 -3.26 16.61 -17.22
C GLU A 272 -3.74 16.77 -18.67
N ASN A 273 -4.32 15.71 -19.28
CA ASN A 273 -4.76 15.67 -20.68
C ASN A 273 -6.17 15.07 -20.83
N ASN A 274 -7.15 15.69 -20.16
CA ASN A 274 -8.54 15.22 -20.14
C ASN A 274 -9.14 14.99 -21.55
N PRO A 275 -8.92 15.86 -22.56
CA PRO A 275 -9.47 15.62 -23.90
C PRO A 275 -9.01 14.29 -24.52
N ALA A 276 -7.74 13.91 -24.33
CA ALA A 276 -7.24 12.61 -24.80
C ALA A 276 -7.88 11.45 -24.03
N TYR A 277 -8.06 11.61 -22.71
CA TYR A 277 -8.76 10.63 -21.88
C TYR A 277 -10.20 10.39 -22.37
N GLN A 278 -10.98 11.45 -22.57
CA GLN A 278 -12.36 11.38 -23.07
C GLN A 278 -12.44 10.75 -24.47
N LYS A 279 -11.52 11.12 -25.37
CA LYS A 279 -11.44 10.55 -26.72
C LYS A 279 -11.26 9.03 -26.69
N ILE A 280 -10.47 8.51 -25.76
CA ILE A 280 -10.28 7.06 -25.60
C ILE A 280 -11.54 6.42 -25.00
N LEU A 281 -12.16 7.02 -23.98
CA LEU A 281 -13.38 6.49 -23.39
C LEU A 281 -14.51 6.34 -24.42
N GLN A 282 -14.66 7.30 -25.33
CA GLN A 282 -15.64 7.26 -26.42
C GLN A 282 -15.42 6.07 -27.38
N GLN A 283 -14.19 5.56 -27.51
CA GLN A 283 -13.89 4.40 -28.37
C GLN A 283 -14.24 3.06 -27.70
N LEU A 284 -14.44 3.04 -26.38
CA LEU A 284 -14.59 1.82 -25.60
C LEU A 284 -16.05 1.34 -25.47
N ASP A 285 -17.03 2.11 -25.95
CA ASP A 285 -18.47 1.79 -25.85
C ASP A 285 -18.87 1.41 -24.41
N ILE A 286 -18.44 2.25 -23.46
CA ILE A 286 -18.61 2.02 -22.02
C ILE A 286 -20.04 2.27 -21.55
N ASP A 287 -20.42 1.58 -20.48
CA ASP A 287 -21.63 1.89 -19.74
C ASP A 287 -21.41 3.15 -18.90
N GLU A 288 -21.95 4.29 -19.34
CA GLU A 288 -21.80 5.58 -18.65
C GLU A 288 -22.53 5.63 -17.31
N THR A 289 -23.46 4.69 -17.03
CA THR A 289 -24.22 4.67 -15.78
C THR A 289 -23.30 4.51 -14.56
N LEU A 290 -22.33 3.58 -14.63
CA LEU A 290 -21.38 3.33 -13.56
C LEU A 290 -20.43 4.52 -13.34
N LEU A 291 -20.07 5.21 -14.42
CA LEU A 291 -19.26 6.43 -14.36
C LEU A 291 -20.00 7.53 -13.59
N MET A 292 -21.28 7.75 -13.91
CA MET A 292 -22.09 8.80 -13.26
C MET A 292 -22.42 8.47 -11.81
N GLU A 293 -22.66 7.20 -11.49
CA GLU A 293 -23.07 6.79 -10.14
C GLU A 293 -21.90 6.71 -9.15
N TYR A 294 -20.77 6.13 -9.58
CA TYR A 294 -19.66 5.83 -8.67
C TYR A 294 -18.38 6.60 -8.97
N GLY A 295 -18.24 7.21 -10.13
CA GLY A 295 -16.93 7.63 -10.61
C GLY A 295 -16.90 9.05 -11.13
N GLY A 296 -16.17 9.23 -12.23
CA GLY A 296 -16.13 10.49 -12.96
C GLY A 296 -15.12 10.42 -14.10
N SER A 297 -15.26 11.33 -15.05
CA SER A 297 -14.31 11.50 -16.16
C SER A 297 -13.65 12.87 -16.17
N GLY A 298 -14.10 13.81 -15.32
CA GLY A 298 -13.51 15.15 -15.15
C GLY A 298 -12.17 15.14 -14.40
N ARG A 299 -11.49 16.29 -14.36
CA ARG A 299 -10.24 16.44 -13.61
C ARG A 299 -10.45 16.25 -12.10
N PHE A 300 -9.36 15.95 -11.40
CA PHE A 300 -9.30 15.97 -9.94
C PHE A 300 -9.06 17.40 -9.42
N GLU A 301 -10.13 18.18 -9.25
CA GLU A 301 -10.06 19.58 -8.82
C GLU A 301 -9.92 19.67 -7.29
N GLU A 302 -10.78 18.96 -6.54
CA GLU A 302 -10.65 18.82 -5.08
C GLU A 302 -9.41 17.98 -4.73
N GLY A 303 -9.15 16.94 -5.54
CA GLY A 303 -8.05 16.02 -5.34
C GLY A 303 -8.45 14.78 -4.54
N LEU A 304 -7.48 13.88 -4.39
CA LEU A 304 -7.62 12.61 -3.70
C LEU A 304 -6.87 12.63 -2.38
N TYR A 305 -7.38 11.86 -1.44
CA TYR A 305 -6.69 11.42 -0.23
C TYR A 305 -6.18 9.99 -0.47
N GLY A 306 -4.89 9.74 -0.27
CA GLY A 306 -4.33 8.39 -0.32
C GLY A 306 -4.42 7.70 1.04
N SER A 307 -5.09 6.56 1.11
CA SER A 307 -5.14 5.72 2.32
C SER A 307 -4.89 4.29 1.90
N SER A 308 -3.63 3.89 1.87
CA SER A 308 -3.21 2.63 1.27
C SER A 308 -2.32 1.83 2.22
N GLU A 309 -2.52 0.51 2.29
CA GLU A 309 -1.63 -0.38 3.04
C GLU A 309 -0.17 -0.19 2.60
N MET A 310 0.04 -0.04 1.30
CA MET A 310 1.35 0.25 0.72
C MET A 310 1.38 1.65 0.11
N PHE A 311 2.34 2.48 0.54
CA PHE A 311 2.68 3.73 -0.14
C PHE A 311 3.57 3.43 -1.34
N VAL A 312 2.94 3.14 -2.47
CA VAL A 312 3.62 2.80 -3.72
C VAL A 312 4.15 4.03 -4.44
N ASN A 313 5.20 3.86 -5.27
CA ASN A 313 5.75 4.94 -6.10
C ASN A 313 4.68 5.68 -6.93
N GLY A 314 3.65 4.97 -7.38
CA GLY A 314 2.48 5.55 -8.03
C GLY A 314 1.89 6.77 -7.31
N PHE A 315 1.75 6.71 -5.98
CA PHE A 315 1.25 7.85 -5.20
C PHE A 315 2.20 9.05 -5.25
N MET A 316 3.52 8.84 -5.27
CA MET A 316 4.48 9.93 -5.47
C MET A 316 4.26 10.65 -6.80
N HIS A 317 3.95 9.91 -7.86
CA HIS A 317 3.60 10.52 -9.15
C HIS A 317 2.26 11.25 -9.11
N LEU A 318 1.28 10.78 -8.33
CA LEU A 318 0.00 11.47 -8.14
C LEU A 318 0.15 12.75 -7.30
N ILE A 319 0.99 12.74 -6.27
CA ILE A 319 1.33 13.91 -5.44
C ILE A 319 2.01 14.96 -6.33
N LYS A 320 3.05 14.58 -7.09
CA LYS A 320 3.75 15.48 -8.03
C LYS A 320 2.84 16.04 -9.12
N ALA A 321 1.79 15.31 -9.51
CA ALA A 321 0.80 15.76 -10.48
C ALA A 321 -0.31 16.64 -9.88
N GLY A 322 -0.31 16.90 -8.57
CA GLY A 322 -1.35 17.66 -7.89
C GLY A 322 -2.70 16.93 -7.79
N ILE A 323 -2.70 15.61 -7.94
CA ILE A 323 -3.91 14.77 -7.83
C ILE A 323 -4.13 14.35 -6.38
N VAL A 324 -3.09 13.85 -5.71
CA VAL A 324 -3.15 13.51 -4.27
C VAL A 324 -2.74 14.75 -3.49
N LYS A 325 -3.74 15.46 -2.99
CA LYS A 325 -3.60 16.76 -2.31
C LYS A 325 -4.71 17.06 -1.30
N ARG A 326 -5.81 16.28 -1.30
CA ARG A 326 -6.92 16.47 -0.37
C ARG A 326 -6.45 16.04 1.01
N LYS A 327 -6.37 17.00 1.93
CA LYS A 327 -5.94 16.73 3.31
C LYS A 327 -7.09 16.19 4.14
N VAL A 328 -6.73 15.32 5.06
CA VAL A 328 -7.58 14.86 6.17
C VAL A 328 -6.91 15.22 7.49
N TYR A 329 -7.71 15.43 8.53
CA TYR A 329 -7.23 15.89 9.83
C TYR A 329 -7.53 14.83 10.89
N ASP A 330 -6.60 14.61 11.81
CA ASP A 330 -6.71 13.64 12.91
C ASP A 330 -7.51 14.25 14.08
N ASP A 331 -8.68 14.80 13.76
CA ASP A 331 -9.62 15.48 14.65
C ASP A 331 -11.04 15.33 14.10
N LEU A 332 -11.93 14.73 14.88
CA LEU A 332 -13.28 14.42 14.42
C LEU A 332 -14.09 15.68 14.11
N ASP A 333 -13.98 16.71 14.95
CA ASP A 333 -14.77 17.92 14.83
C ASP A 333 -14.31 18.76 13.64
N LEU A 334 -13.01 19.01 13.49
CA LEU A 334 -12.49 19.72 12.31
C LEU A 334 -12.78 18.93 11.03
N GLN A 335 -12.58 17.62 11.03
CA GLN A 335 -12.83 16.79 9.85
C GLN A 335 -14.31 16.81 9.45
N ARG A 336 -15.22 16.79 10.43
CA ARG A 336 -16.66 16.91 10.20
C ARG A 336 -17.01 18.27 9.62
N LEU A 337 -16.54 19.38 10.21
CA LEU A 337 -16.84 20.72 9.73
C LEU A 337 -16.29 20.99 8.32
N LEU A 338 -15.10 20.46 8.00
CA LEU A 338 -14.55 20.50 6.64
C LEU A 338 -15.40 19.70 5.66
N ASN A 339 -15.88 18.53 6.05
CA ASN A 339 -16.77 17.70 5.21
C ASN A 339 -18.15 18.33 4.99
N GLU A 340 -18.67 19.05 5.98
CA GLU A 340 -19.91 19.82 5.92
C GLU A 340 -19.75 21.18 5.20
N GLU A 341 -18.53 21.52 4.76
CA GLU A 341 -18.17 22.80 4.12
C GLU A 341 -18.49 24.04 4.99
N LYS A 342 -18.58 23.85 6.32
CA LYS A 342 -18.77 24.94 7.29
C LYS A 342 -17.50 25.75 7.53
N ILE A 343 -16.35 25.10 7.36
CA ILE A 343 -15.02 25.74 7.44
C ILE A 343 -14.18 25.34 6.22
N THR A 344 -13.09 26.07 6.00
CA THR A 344 -12.05 25.69 5.04
C THR A 344 -10.72 25.46 5.76
N GLU A 345 -9.65 25.10 5.04
CA GLU A 345 -8.33 25.05 5.64
C GLU A 345 -7.76 26.44 6.00
N LEU A 346 -8.31 27.52 5.42
CA LEU A 346 -7.90 28.89 5.75
C LEU A 346 -8.36 29.23 7.17
N VAL A 347 -7.44 29.80 7.94
CA VAL A 347 -7.74 30.24 9.30
C VAL A 347 -8.18 31.69 9.24
N ASP A 348 -9.46 31.92 9.55
CA ASP A 348 -10.07 33.24 9.57
C ASP A 348 -11.07 33.37 10.73
N MET A 349 -11.75 34.52 10.80
CA MET A 349 -12.77 34.80 11.81
C MET A 349 -13.96 33.83 11.70
N ALA A 350 -14.36 33.44 10.49
CA ALA A 350 -15.50 32.54 10.27
C ALA A 350 -15.21 31.14 10.82
N LEU A 351 -13.98 30.64 10.67
CA LEU A 351 -13.55 29.40 11.31
C LEU A 351 -13.68 29.49 12.83
N LEU A 352 -13.15 30.55 13.45
CA LEU A 352 -13.19 30.71 14.91
C LEU A 352 -14.63 30.84 15.44
N GLU A 353 -15.49 31.58 14.75
CA GLU A 353 -16.91 31.69 15.07
C GLU A 353 -17.61 30.33 14.96
N CYS A 354 -17.34 29.56 13.91
CA CYS A 354 -17.90 28.22 13.74
C CYS A 354 -17.52 27.28 14.89
N LEU A 355 -16.26 27.31 15.35
CA LEU A 355 -15.83 26.49 16.48
C LEU A 355 -16.54 26.86 17.80
N LEU A 356 -16.86 28.14 17.99
CA LEU A 356 -17.62 28.62 19.15
C LEU A 356 -19.09 28.20 19.06
N GLU A 357 -19.72 28.38 17.90
CA GLU A 357 -21.11 28.01 17.65
C GLU A 357 -21.36 26.51 17.81
N GLU A 358 -20.42 25.69 17.32
CA GLU A 358 -20.47 24.23 17.44
C GLU A 358 -19.97 23.73 18.82
N SER A 359 -19.63 24.65 19.73
CA SER A 359 -19.14 24.36 21.09
C SER A 359 -17.89 23.46 21.14
N ILE A 360 -17.07 23.50 20.08
CA ILE A 360 -15.78 22.80 20.01
C ILE A 360 -14.76 23.50 20.90
N ILE A 361 -14.85 24.83 20.98
CA ILE A 361 -14.08 25.65 21.93
C ILE A 361 -15.01 26.48 22.81
N SER A 362 -14.51 26.86 23.99
CA SER A 362 -15.29 27.64 24.95
C SER A 362 -15.36 29.13 24.57
N HIS A 363 -16.53 29.76 24.77
CA HIS A 363 -16.67 31.22 24.66
C HIS A 363 -15.81 32.01 25.67
N HIS A 364 -15.52 31.41 26.82
CA HIS A 364 -14.46 31.85 27.70
C HIS A 364 -13.31 30.88 27.53
N LEU A 365 -12.29 31.27 26.76
CA LEU A 365 -11.20 30.36 26.43
C LEU A 365 -10.57 29.78 27.70
N THR A 366 -10.16 28.53 27.59
CA THR A 366 -9.40 27.79 28.59
C THR A 366 -7.99 27.50 28.07
N LEU A 367 -7.09 27.05 28.95
CA LEU A 367 -5.77 26.59 28.50
C LEU A 367 -5.90 25.44 27.48
N SER A 368 -6.87 24.53 27.66
CA SER A 368 -7.13 23.44 26.73
C SER A 368 -7.54 23.95 25.35
N ASP A 369 -8.41 24.96 25.28
CA ASP A 369 -8.78 25.60 24.00
C ASP A 369 -7.56 26.21 23.31
N VAL A 370 -6.70 26.90 24.05
CA VAL A 370 -5.47 27.50 23.48
C VAL A 370 -4.51 26.42 22.96
N ILE A 371 -4.32 25.33 23.71
CA ILE A 371 -3.50 24.20 23.26
C ILE A 371 -4.09 23.60 21.98
N TYR A 372 -5.41 23.39 21.94
CA TYR A 372 -6.13 22.87 20.78
C TYR A 372 -5.97 23.80 19.56
N LEU A 373 -6.22 25.09 19.72
CA LEU A 373 -6.12 26.09 18.66
C LEU A 373 -4.69 26.20 18.13
N LYS A 374 -3.66 26.12 19.00
CA LYS A 374 -2.26 26.10 18.58
C LYS A 374 -1.88 24.81 17.86
N LYS A 375 -2.32 23.65 18.37
CA LYS A 375 -2.07 22.33 17.76
C LYS A 375 -2.48 22.32 16.29
N TRP A 376 -3.67 22.87 16.00
CA TRP A 376 -4.23 22.91 14.65
C TRP A 376 -3.83 24.14 13.84
N GLY A 377 -2.91 24.98 14.34
CA GLY A 377 -2.45 26.18 13.63
C GLY A 377 -3.48 27.30 13.51
N ILE A 378 -4.62 27.17 14.21
CA ILE A 378 -5.64 28.22 14.29
C ILE A 378 -5.08 29.40 15.09
N PHE A 379 -4.34 29.14 16.16
CA PHE A 379 -3.47 30.13 16.79
C PHE A 379 -2.02 29.91 16.37
N HIS A 380 -1.29 31.00 16.11
CA HIS A 380 0.13 30.91 15.81
C HIS A 380 0.97 30.61 17.07
N ASP A 381 2.22 30.16 16.88
CA ASP A 381 3.04 29.63 17.98
C ASP A 381 3.42 30.68 19.04
N GLY A 382 3.47 31.96 18.65
CA GLY A 382 3.69 33.10 19.55
C GLY A 382 2.56 33.43 20.54
N VAL A 383 1.39 32.80 20.45
CA VAL A 383 0.31 32.97 21.43
C VAL A 383 0.64 32.16 22.69
N SER A 384 0.60 32.81 23.84
CA SER A 384 0.77 32.17 25.15
C SER A 384 -0.43 32.46 26.06
N TRP A 385 -0.48 31.77 27.19
CA TRP A 385 -1.62 31.75 28.10
C TRP A 385 -1.19 32.03 29.54
N ASP A 386 -1.96 32.84 30.26
CA ASP A 386 -1.87 32.98 31.72
C ASP A 386 -3.27 33.16 32.37
N GLU A 387 -3.30 33.48 33.67
CA GLU A 387 -4.55 33.72 34.41
C GLU A 387 -5.31 34.99 33.97
N GLN A 388 -4.63 35.94 33.32
CA GLN A 388 -5.19 37.22 32.89
C GLN A 388 -5.77 37.13 31.46
N GLY A 389 -5.19 36.29 30.60
CA GLY A 389 -5.76 35.90 29.31
C GLY A 389 -4.77 35.38 28.29
N LEU A 390 -5.00 35.72 27.02
CA LEU A 390 -4.07 35.42 25.93
C LEU A 390 -2.96 36.47 25.92
N ILE A 391 -1.71 36.04 25.93
CA ILE A 391 -0.55 36.93 25.80
C ILE A 391 0.00 36.79 24.38
N VAL A 392 0.02 37.90 23.64
CA VAL A 392 0.58 37.97 22.29
C VAL A 392 1.21 39.35 22.08
N GLU A 393 2.44 39.38 21.56
CA GLU A 393 3.20 40.63 21.32
C GLU A 393 3.32 41.55 22.55
N GLY A 394 3.32 40.99 23.75
CA GLY A 394 3.39 41.74 25.01
C GLY A 394 2.06 42.36 25.46
N GLU A 395 0.96 42.12 24.74
CA GLU A 395 -0.39 42.49 25.14
C GLU A 395 -1.16 41.34 25.77
N VAL A 396 -2.04 41.65 26.72
CA VAL A 396 -3.02 40.72 27.28
C VAL A 396 -4.38 40.97 26.62
N ILE A 397 -4.96 39.92 26.03
CA ILE A 397 -6.31 39.92 25.46
C ILE A 397 -7.21 39.11 26.40
N PRO A 398 -8.32 39.68 26.93
CA PRO A 398 -9.23 38.97 27.80
C PRO A 398 -9.88 37.76 27.13
N ARG A 399 -10.19 36.75 27.95
CA ARG A 399 -10.59 35.39 27.52
C ARG A 399 -12.03 35.27 26.99
N ASN A 400 -12.86 36.28 27.25
CA ASN A 400 -14.28 36.24 26.91
C ASN A 400 -14.51 36.68 25.46
N LEU A 401 -14.71 35.71 24.57
CA LEU A 401 -14.98 35.94 23.16
C LEU A 401 -16.44 36.35 22.87
N LEU A 402 -17.34 36.37 23.87
CA LEU A 402 -18.67 37.01 23.72
C LEU A 402 -18.56 38.53 23.60
N GLN A 403 -17.45 39.13 24.02
CA GLN A 403 -17.17 40.53 23.80
C GLN A 403 -16.53 40.71 22.43
N LEU A 404 -17.24 41.41 21.52
CA LEU A 404 -16.81 41.63 20.14
C LEU A 404 -15.42 42.25 20.02
N ASP A 405 -15.02 43.14 20.94
CA ASP A 405 -13.69 43.74 20.92
C ASP A 405 -12.59 42.72 21.23
N ASN A 406 -12.83 41.77 22.12
CA ASN A 406 -11.88 40.70 22.40
C ASN A 406 -11.77 39.76 21.20
N LEU A 407 -12.91 39.36 20.61
CA LEU A 407 -12.94 38.51 19.42
C LEU A 407 -12.15 39.13 18.26
N LYS A 408 -12.38 40.43 17.97
CA LYS A 408 -11.62 41.15 16.93
C LYS A 408 -10.13 41.16 17.21
N ARG A 409 -9.71 41.47 18.45
CA ARG A 409 -8.29 41.46 18.82
C ARG A 409 -7.66 40.08 18.69
N VAL A 410 -8.39 39.01 19.03
CA VAL A 410 -7.94 37.63 18.80
C VAL A 410 -7.79 37.35 17.31
N CYS A 411 -8.78 37.73 16.49
CA CYS A 411 -8.71 37.55 15.04
C CYS A 411 -7.52 38.30 14.41
N GLU A 412 -7.25 39.52 14.87
CA GLU A 412 -6.16 40.36 14.36
C GLU A 412 -4.77 39.89 14.79
N LYS A 413 -4.63 39.38 16.02
CA LYS A 413 -3.31 39.18 16.64
C LYS A 413 -2.93 37.74 16.93
N CYS A 414 -3.88 36.81 17.00
CA CYS A 414 -3.61 35.44 17.46
C CYS A 414 -3.68 34.41 16.33
N LEU A 415 -4.46 34.69 15.27
CA LEU A 415 -4.74 33.70 14.24
C LEU A 415 -3.49 33.32 13.43
N GLY A 416 -3.39 32.03 13.10
CA GLY A 416 -2.50 31.54 12.05
C GLY A 416 -3.08 31.81 10.65
N ASN A 417 -2.42 31.28 9.62
CA ASN A 417 -2.85 31.46 8.22
C ASN A 417 -3.63 30.27 7.66
N GLN A 418 -3.29 29.06 8.10
CA GLN A 418 -3.86 27.80 7.59
C GLN A 418 -3.80 26.73 8.67
N LEU A 419 -4.76 25.80 8.63
CA LEU A 419 -4.75 24.62 9.49
C LEU A 419 -3.45 23.82 9.31
N LYS A 420 -2.84 23.43 10.43
CA LYS A 420 -1.66 22.55 10.49
C LYS A 420 -2.08 21.09 10.67
N GLY A 421 -1.18 20.15 10.34
CA GLY A 421 -1.37 18.73 10.60
C GLY A 421 -2.29 17.99 9.61
N GLY A 422 -2.65 18.62 8.49
CA GLY A 422 -3.41 17.97 7.43
C GLY A 422 -2.57 16.95 6.64
N ILE A 423 -3.09 15.74 6.48
CA ILE A 423 -2.41 14.61 5.83
C ILE A 423 -3.12 14.28 4.51
N TYR A 424 -2.40 14.18 3.40
CA TYR A 424 -2.99 13.72 2.12
C TYR A 424 -2.61 12.28 1.76
N MET A 425 -1.67 11.67 2.49
CA MET A 425 -1.25 10.29 2.25
C MET A 425 -0.99 9.55 3.56
N HIS A 426 -1.79 8.50 3.83
CA HIS A 426 -1.52 7.50 4.84
C HIS A 426 -1.01 6.20 4.19
N GLY A 427 0.11 5.67 4.71
CA GLY A 427 0.78 4.47 4.23
C GLY A 427 1.16 3.52 5.37
N GLY A 428 1.09 2.20 5.18
CA GLY A 428 1.48 1.22 6.22
C GLY A 428 2.93 0.79 6.09
N PHE A 429 3.35 0.55 4.86
CA PHE A 429 4.73 0.31 4.49
C PHE A 429 5.02 0.81 3.07
N PHE A 430 6.28 0.86 2.66
CA PHE A 430 6.64 1.13 1.27
C PHE A 430 7.83 0.35 0.75
N LEU A 431 7.80 0.05 -0.54
CA LEU A 431 8.90 -0.50 -1.33
C LEU A 431 8.75 0.02 -2.77
N GLY A 432 9.85 0.44 -3.39
CA GLY A 432 9.80 1.07 -4.70
C GLY A 432 11.18 1.28 -5.33
N PRO A 433 11.23 1.90 -6.52
CA PRO A 433 12.47 2.20 -7.21
C PRO A 433 13.33 3.24 -6.45
N ARG A 434 14.59 3.39 -6.88
CA ARG A 434 15.55 4.27 -6.17
C ARG A 434 15.13 5.74 -6.20
N ASP A 435 14.55 6.20 -7.30
CA ASP A 435 14.06 7.57 -7.47
C ASP A 435 12.91 7.91 -6.50
N PHE A 436 12.08 6.92 -6.15
CA PHE A 436 11.07 7.06 -5.10
C PHE A 436 11.71 7.34 -3.73
N TYR A 437 12.72 6.56 -3.34
CA TYR A 437 13.43 6.79 -2.07
C TYR A 437 14.17 8.13 -2.06
N ASN A 438 14.82 8.49 -3.18
CA ASN A 438 15.45 9.80 -3.35
C ASN A 438 14.43 10.94 -3.21
N ALA A 439 13.23 10.79 -3.79
CA ALA A 439 12.18 11.79 -3.70
C ALA A 439 11.72 11.99 -2.24
N LEU A 440 11.59 10.90 -1.47
CA LEU A 440 11.22 10.99 -0.04
C LEU A 440 12.32 11.64 0.79
N ARG A 441 13.60 11.25 0.61
CA ARG A 441 14.73 11.83 1.35
C ARG A 441 14.90 13.32 1.12
N ASN A 442 14.69 13.77 -0.12
CA ASN A 442 14.89 15.17 -0.53
C ASN A 442 13.63 16.02 -0.37
N MET A 443 12.52 15.46 0.12
CA MET A 443 11.27 16.17 0.29
C MET A 443 11.38 17.23 1.40
N PRO A 444 10.93 18.47 1.17
CA PRO A 444 10.84 19.48 2.22
C PRO A 444 10.01 18.98 3.40
N ARG A 445 10.40 19.35 4.64
CA ARG A 445 9.73 18.89 5.88
C ARG A 445 8.23 19.10 5.83
N GLU A 446 7.75 20.29 5.44
CA GLU A 446 6.33 20.62 5.34
C GLU A 446 5.55 19.65 4.44
N GLN A 447 6.11 19.26 3.30
CA GLN A 447 5.46 18.30 2.40
C GLN A 447 5.54 16.87 2.95
N SER A 448 6.66 16.52 3.59
CA SER A 448 6.87 15.21 4.20
C SER A 448 5.94 14.98 5.39
N GLU A 449 5.65 16.03 6.17
CA GLU A 449 4.69 15.99 7.28
C GLU A 449 3.24 15.82 6.81
N CYS A 450 2.92 16.08 5.53
CA CYS A 450 1.62 15.72 4.95
C CYS A 450 1.52 14.24 4.51
N ILE A 451 2.59 13.45 4.72
CA ILE A 451 2.62 12.00 4.52
C ILE A 451 2.79 11.33 5.88
N CYS A 452 1.84 10.48 6.27
CA CYS A 452 1.85 9.78 7.54
C CYS A 452 1.98 8.28 7.32
N MET A 453 3.17 7.74 7.61
CA MET A 453 3.32 6.29 7.73
C MET A 453 2.73 5.85 9.08
N SER A 454 1.75 4.95 9.07
CA SER A 454 0.96 4.53 10.23
C SER A 454 0.85 2.99 10.31
N SER A 455 0.21 2.47 11.36
CA SER A 455 0.01 1.02 11.52
C SER A 455 -1.01 0.44 10.54
N VAL A 456 -0.92 -0.87 10.28
CA VAL A 456 -1.93 -1.60 9.48
C VAL A 456 -3.27 -1.66 10.19
N GLY A 457 -3.31 -1.65 11.53
CA GLY A 457 -4.54 -1.52 12.31
C GLY A 457 -5.30 -0.23 12.01
N HIS A 458 -4.60 0.89 11.84
CA HIS A 458 -5.21 2.16 11.44
C HIS A 458 -5.67 2.15 9.97
N ILE A 459 -4.87 1.59 9.06
CA ILE A 459 -5.09 1.73 7.61
C ILE A 459 -6.11 0.72 7.07
N ASN A 460 -6.04 -0.53 7.53
CA ASN A 460 -6.78 -1.63 6.91
C ASN A 460 -8.20 -1.78 7.45
N GLN A 461 -8.54 -1.14 8.57
CA GLN A 461 -9.86 -1.27 9.18
C GLN A 461 -10.38 0.08 9.71
N LEU A 462 -11.64 0.10 10.12
CA LEU A 462 -12.27 1.25 10.77
C LEU A 462 -12.23 1.15 12.30
N ASP A 463 -11.99 -0.05 12.86
CA ASP A 463 -12.12 -0.30 14.30
C ASP A 463 -11.11 0.47 15.17
N TYR A 464 -10.06 1.03 14.55
CA TYR A 464 -9.11 1.90 15.23
C TYR A 464 -9.76 3.23 15.68
N ASP A 465 -10.52 3.86 14.79
CA ASP A 465 -11.35 5.04 15.07
C ASP A 465 -12.48 5.12 14.04
N ARG A 466 -13.61 4.50 14.33
CA ARG A 466 -14.66 4.28 13.33
C ARG A 466 -15.25 5.59 12.82
N GLU A 467 -15.48 6.55 13.71
CA GLU A 467 -16.12 7.81 13.36
C GLU A 467 -15.20 8.66 12.50
N LEU A 468 -13.97 8.88 12.96
CA LEU A 468 -13.00 9.71 12.25
C LEU A 468 -12.64 9.10 10.89
N LEU A 469 -12.29 7.81 10.84
CA LEU A 469 -11.85 7.19 9.60
C LEU A 469 -12.96 7.09 8.56
N SER A 470 -14.22 6.93 9.00
CA SER A 470 -15.36 7.00 8.08
C SER A 470 -15.53 8.40 7.49
N MET A 471 -15.29 9.45 8.28
CA MET A 471 -15.33 10.83 7.80
C MET A 471 -14.17 11.17 6.86
N GLN A 472 -12.97 10.64 7.11
CA GLN A 472 -11.81 10.87 6.24
C GLN A 472 -11.95 10.13 4.90
N ARG A 473 -12.45 8.88 4.93
CA ARG A 473 -12.47 7.94 3.80
C ARG A 473 -13.73 8.06 2.93
N ARG A 474 -14.05 9.29 2.51
CA ARG A 474 -15.16 9.56 1.58
C ARG A 474 -14.87 9.01 0.18
N HIS A 475 -15.93 8.56 -0.48
CA HIS A 475 -15.94 8.03 -1.85
C HIS A 475 -14.81 7.03 -2.13
N ALA A 476 -14.49 6.17 -1.15
CA ALA A 476 -13.29 5.37 -1.19
C ALA A 476 -13.30 4.31 -2.30
N ARG A 477 -12.20 4.20 -3.06
CA ARG A 477 -11.98 3.16 -4.06
C ARG A 477 -10.79 2.32 -3.62
N PHE A 478 -11.10 1.09 -3.22
CA PHE A 478 -10.10 0.11 -2.83
C PHE A 478 -9.84 -0.82 -4.01
N ILE A 479 -8.72 -0.61 -4.69
CA ILE A 479 -8.40 -1.31 -5.94
C ILE A 479 -7.29 -2.33 -5.70
N ASN A 480 -7.63 -3.60 -5.89
CA ASN A 480 -6.73 -4.73 -5.66
C ASN A 480 -6.71 -5.67 -6.87
N THR A 481 -5.66 -6.48 -6.98
CA THR A 481 -5.55 -7.51 -8.03
C THR A 481 -6.02 -8.86 -7.53
N GLY A 482 -6.79 -9.59 -8.35
CA GLY A 482 -7.07 -11.01 -8.17
C GLY A 482 -6.39 -11.86 -9.25
N MET A 483 -6.07 -13.11 -8.92
CA MET A 483 -5.58 -14.09 -9.89
C MET A 483 -6.72 -14.63 -10.76
N MET A 484 -7.85 -14.96 -10.14
CA MET A 484 -9.02 -15.56 -10.78
C MET A 484 -10.31 -15.10 -10.09
N VAL A 485 -11.43 -15.20 -10.80
CA VAL A 485 -12.78 -14.98 -10.26
C VAL A 485 -13.70 -16.11 -10.71
N THR A 486 -14.50 -16.64 -9.79
CA THR A 486 -15.49 -17.67 -10.14
C THR A 486 -16.76 -17.02 -10.72
N LEU A 487 -17.56 -17.76 -11.49
CA LEU A 487 -18.83 -17.25 -12.05
C LEU A 487 -19.90 -16.95 -10.98
N SER A 488 -19.65 -17.29 -9.71
CA SER A 488 -20.42 -16.82 -8.56
C SER A 488 -19.89 -15.53 -7.94
N GLY A 489 -18.76 -14.99 -8.43
CA GLY A 489 -18.14 -13.75 -7.97
C GLY A 489 -17.17 -13.89 -6.80
N ALA A 490 -16.77 -15.10 -6.43
CA ALA A 490 -15.69 -15.29 -5.44
C ALA A 490 -14.32 -15.08 -6.11
N VAL A 491 -13.36 -14.46 -5.40
CA VAL A 491 -12.04 -14.12 -5.97
C VAL A 491 -10.93 -14.91 -5.28
N VAL A 492 -9.93 -15.28 -6.08
CA VAL A 492 -8.74 -16.04 -5.69
C VAL A 492 -7.52 -15.16 -5.92
N SER A 493 -6.67 -15.00 -4.91
CA SER A 493 -5.54 -14.07 -4.94
C SER A 493 -4.22 -14.66 -4.41
N ASP A 494 -4.26 -15.73 -3.62
CA ASP A 494 -3.09 -16.19 -2.85
C ASP A 494 -2.73 -17.67 -2.99
N GLY A 495 -3.61 -18.52 -3.52
CA GLY A 495 -3.41 -19.98 -3.55
C GLY A 495 -3.91 -20.66 -4.82
N LEU A 496 -3.37 -21.87 -5.07
CA LEU A 496 -3.85 -22.79 -6.10
C LEU A 496 -4.91 -23.75 -5.52
N GLU A 497 -5.63 -24.42 -6.41
CA GLU A 497 -6.72 -25.36 -6.06
C GLU A 497 -6.27 -26.55 -5.20
N ASP A 498 -5.00 -26.95 -5.30
CA ASP A 498 -4.41 -28.02 -4.48
C ASP A 498 -3.91 -27.55 -3.10
N GLY A 499 -4.16 -26.29 -2.75
CA GLY A 499 -3.69 -25.67 -1.50
C GLY A 499 -2.28 -25.10 -1.57
N THR A 500 -1.59 -25.18 -2.71
CA THR A 500 -0.26 -24.55 -2.86
C THR A 500 -0.36 -23.04 -2.71
N VAL A 501 0.39 -22.49 -1.76
CA VAL A 501 0.46 -21.05 -1.51
C VAL A 501 1.32 -20.39 -2.59
N VAL A 502 0.74 -19.39 -3.25
CA VAL A 502 1.41 -18.59 -4.30
C VAL A 502 2.03 -17.33 -3.72
N SER A 503 1.34 -16.65 -2.81
CA SER A 503 1.79 -15.40 -2.18
C SER A 503 1.36 -15.34 -0.72
N GLY A 504 0.29 -14.60 -0.43
CA GLY A 504 -0.37 -14.48 0.85
C GLY A 504 -1.58 -13.55 0.75
N VAL A 505 -2.43 -13.57 1.76
CA VAL A 505 -3.71 -12.84 1.74
C VAL A 505 -3.56 -11.32 1.90
N GLY A 506 -2.50 -10.87 2.60
CA GLY A 506 -2.21 -9.45 2.86
C GLY A 506 -3.37 -8.75 3.59
N GLY A 507 -3.61 -7.48 3.27
CA GLY A 507 -4.80 -6.73 3.71
C GLY A 507 -5.96 -6.73 2.72
N GLN A 508 -5.93 -7.53 1.64
CA GLN A 508 -6.94 -7.47 0.58
C GLN A 508 -8.36 -7.65 1.15
N TYR A 509 -8.56 -8.67 1.99
CA TYR A 509 -9.85 -8.91 2.64
C TYR A 509 -10.33 -7.69 3.45
N ASN A 510 -9.43 -7.04 4.17
CA ASN A 510 -9.76 -5.91 5.03
C ASN A 510 -10.32 -4.72 4.22
N PHE A 511 -9.70 -4.39 3.08
CA PHE A 511 -10.22 -3.35 2.20
C PHE A 511 -11.54 -3.73 1.52
N VAL A 512 -11.72 -5.01 1.14
CA VAL A 512 -13.01 -5.49 0.65
C VAL A 512 -14.08 -5.30 1.72
N SER A 513 -13.83 -5.77 2.95
CA SER A 513 -14.74 -5.63 4.08
C SER A 513 -15.07 -4.16 4.38
N MET A 514 -14.05 -3.29 4.42
CA MET A 514 -14.23 -1.85 4.65
C MET A 514 -15.11 -1.19 3.57
N ALA A 515 -14.98 -1.61 2.32
CA ALA A 515 -15.82 -1.12 1.23
C ALA A 515 -17.32 -1.42 1.40
N HIS A 516 -17.68 -2.44 2.17
CA HIS A 516 -19.08 -2.76 2.50
C HIS A 516 -19.56 -2.04 3.78
N GLN A 517 -18.63 -1.55 4.60
CA GLN A 517 -18.95 -0.79 5.82
C GLN A 517 -19.14 0.70 5.53
N LEU A 518 -18.39 1.25 4.57
CA LEU A 518 -18.52 2.64 4.15
C LEU A 518 -19.63 2.79 3.09
N PRO A 519 -20.59 3.71 3.26
CA PRO A 519 -21.80 3.79 2.43
C PRO A 519 -21.51 4.14 0.96
N ASP A 520 -20.44 4.89 0.70
CA ASP A 520 -20.07 5.42 -0.61
C ASP A 520 -18.78 4.81 -1.16
N ALA A 521 -18.25 3.77 -0.51
CA ALA A 521 -17.05 3.07 -0.92
C ALA A 521 -17.35 1.89 -1.84
N ARG A 522 -16.37 1.56 -2.69
CA ARG A 522 -16.41 0.40 -3.59
C ARG A 522 -15.10 -0.38 -3.53
N SER A 523 -15.25 -1.70 -3.49
CA SER A 523 -14.17 -2.67 -3.65
C SER A 523 -14.08 -3.04 -5.13
N ILE A 524 -12.90 -2.82 -5.71
CA ILE A 524 -12.63 -3.07 -7.13
C ILE A 524 -11.52 -4.12 -7.22
N LEU A 525 -11.85 -5.30 -7.72
CA LEU A 525 -10.89 -6.38 -7.93
C LEU A 525 -10.60 -6.52 -9.43
N CYS A 526 -9.39 -6.14 -9.83
CA CYS A 526 -8.92 -6.27 -11.19
C CYS A 526 -8.37 -7.67 -11.43
N VAL A 527 -8.91 -8.36 -12.44
CA VAL A 527 -8.53 -9.72 -12.81
C VAL A 527 -8.28 -9.73 -14.31
N ARG A 528 -7.07 -10.09 -14.75
CA ARG A 528 -6.81 -10.32 -16.18
C ARG A 528 -7.74 -11.42 -16.67
N SER A 529 -8.36 -11.27 -17.83
CA SER A 529 -9.32 -12.23 -18.37
C SER A 529 -8.72 -13.63 -18.60
N THR A 530 -7.42 -13.71 -18.87
CA THR A 530 -6.71 -14.95 -19.22
C THR A 530 -5.35 -15.08 -18.54
N ARG A 531 -4.86 -16.33 -18.44
CA ARG A 531 -3.50 -16.71 -18.04
C ARG A 531 -2.92 -17.74 -19.01
N GLY A 532 -1.61 -17.86 -19.03
CA GLY A 532 -0.91 -18.78 -19.94
C GLY A 532 -0.81 -18.23 -21.38
N SER A 533 -0.37 -19.07 -22.30
CA SER A 533 -0.17 -18.73 -23.72
C SER A 533 -0.21 -20.00 -24.57
N GLY A 534 -0.49 -19.86 -25.87
CA GLY A 534 -0.54 -21.01 -26.78
C GLY A 534 -1.56 -22.05 -26.33
N SER A 535 -1.17 -23.32 -26.27
CA SER A 535 -2.02 -24.43 -25.81
C SER A 535 -2.38 -24.35 -24.31
N ASP A 536 -1.60 -23.64 -23.50
CA ASP A 536 -1.83 -23.48 -22.06
C ASP A 536 -2.69 -22.27 -21.70
N LEU A 537 -3.22 -21.56 -22.70
CA LEU A 537 -4.09 -20.40 -22.50
C LEU A 537 -5.40 -20.82 -21.80
N LYS A 538 -5.70 -20.19 -20.66
CA LYS A 538 -6.89 -20.47 -19.85
C LYS A 538 -7.59 -19.17 -19.44
N SER A 539 -8.91 -19.22 -19.31
CA SER A 539 -9.69 -18.14 -18.69
C SER A 539 -9.39 -18.04 -17.19
N ASN A 540 -9.27 -16.82 -16.67
CA ASN A 540 -9.24 -16.54 -15.23
C ASN A 540 -10.64 -16.25 -14.67
N ILE A 541 -11.64 -16.07 -15.52
CA ILE A 541 -13.04 -16.18 -15.14
C ILE A 541 -13.39 -17.66 -15.25
N VAL A 542 -13.54 -18.31 -14.10
CA VAL A 542 -13.69 -19.77 -14.00
C VAL A 542 -15.07 -20.15 -13.47
N PRO A 543 -15.64 -21.31 -13.80
CA PRO A 543 -16.93 -21.73 -13.25
C PRO A 543 -16.92 -21.88 -11.73
N HIS A 544 -15.87 -22.53 -11.21
CA HIS A 544 -15.62 -22.78 -9.79
C HIS A 544 -14.10 -22.90 -9.55
N TYR A 545 -13.68 -22.83 -8.29
CA TYR A 545 -12.29 -23.03 -7.88
C TYR A 545 -12.24 -23.52 -6.42
N GLY A 546 -11.34 -24.47 -6.11
CA GLY A 546 -11.23 -25.06 -4.77
C GLY A 546 -10.60 -24.17 -3.69
N HIS A 547 -9.98 -23.03 -4.05
CA HIS A 547 -9.36 -22.07 -3.11
C HIS A 547 -9.99 -20.69 -3.24
N ILE A 548 -10.36 -20.01 -2.16
CA ILE A 548 -11.02 -18.70 -2.22
C ILE A 548 -10.40 -17.75 -1.20
N THR A 549 -10.01 -16.56 -1.66
CA THR A 549 -9.51 -15.47 -0.80
C THR A 549 -10.65 -14.54 -0.40
N ILE A 550 -11.45 -14.10 -1.37
CA ILE A 550 -12.61 -13.23 -1.14
C ILE A 550 -13.90 -14.02 -1.42
N PRO A 551 -14.70 -14.30 -0.38
CA PRO A 551 -15.91 -15.08 -0.54
C PRO A 551 -16.99 -14.32 -1.33
N ARG A 552 -17.85 -15.07 -2.03
CA ARG A 552 -18.84 -14.50 -2.97
C ARG A 552 -19.82 -13.50 -2.35
N HIS A 553 -20.07 -13.52 -1.04
CA HIS A 553 -20.98 -12.55 -0.41
C HIS A 553 -20.35 -11.17 -0.22
N LEU A 554 -19.03 -11.05 -0.38
CA LEU A 554 -18.29 -9.79 -0.36
C LEU A 554 -17.98 -9.26 -1.77
N ARG A 555 -18.49 -9.91 -2.83
CA ARG A 555 -18.33 -9.48 -4.22
C ARG A 555 -18.84 -8.06 -4.42
N ASP A 556 -18.11 -7.28 -5.21
CA ASP A 556 -18.46 -5.90 -5.51
C ASP A 556 -18.20 -5.59 -6.99
N ILE A 557 -17.10 -4.96 -7.36
CA ILE A 557 -16.75 -4.70 -8.77
C ILE A 557 -15.60 -5.60 -9.21
N ILE A 558 -15.74 -6.24 -10.37
CA ILE A 558 -14.65 -6.88 -11.09
C ILE A 558 -14.30 -6.07 -12.33
N VAL A 559 -13.00 -5.83 -12.55
CA VAL A 559 -12.52 -5.16 -13.76
C VAL A 559 -11.57 -6.10 -14.50
N THR A 560 -11.83 -6.30 -15.79
CA THR A 560 -10.88 -6.95 -16.71
C THR A 560 -10.39 -5.92 -17.72
N GLU A 561 -9.47 -6.32 -18.59
CA GLU A 561 -9.05 -5.53 -19.74
C GLU A 561 -10.16 -5.28 -20.78
N TYR A 562 -11.34 -5.91 -20.61
CA TYR A 562 -12.47 -5.78 -21.53
C TYR A 562 -13.65 -5.01 -20.96
N GLY A 563 -13.67 -4.72 -19.65
CA GLY A 563 -14.71 -3.88 -19.07
C GLY A 563 -14.91 -4.09 -17.58
N ILE A 564 -16.05 -3.57 -17.10
CA ILE A 564 -16.43 -3.52 -15.69
C ILE A 564 -17.65 -4.42 -15.47
N ALA A 565 -17.55 -5.37 -14.53
CA ALA A 565 -18.65 -6.18 -14.05
C ALA A 565 -19.00 -5.75 -12.63
N ASP A 566 -20.09 -5.02 -12.49
CA ASP A 566 -20.68 -4.63 -11.21
C ASP A 566 -21.55 -5.78 -10.66
N LEU A 567 -21.28 -6.25 -9.44
CA LEU A 567 -21.87 -7.49 -8.88
C LEU A 567 -22.62 -7.30 -7.56
N ARG A 568 -22.42 -6.18 -6.85
CA ARG A 568 -23.00 -5.94 -5.53
C ARG A 568 -24.53 -5.98 -5.59
N GLY A 569 -25.15 -6.72 -4.68
CA GLY A 569 -26.61 -6.86 -4.60
C GLY A 569 -27.29 -7.65 -5.73
N LYS A 570 -26.54 -8.20 -6.71
CA LYS A 570 -27.10 -8.91 -7.86
C LYS A 570 -27.34 -10.40 -7.58
N THR A 571 -28.28 -10.99 -8.33
CA THR A 571 -28.57 -12.43 -8.30
C THR A 571 -27.43 -13.23 -8.95
N ASP A 572 -27.34 -14.53 -8.63
CA ASP A 572 -26.29 -15.39 -9.20
C ASP A 572 -26.33 -15.43 -10.75
N GLU A 573 -27.52 -15.39 -11.36
CA GLU A 573 -27.65 -15.29 -12.82
C GLU A 573 -27.09 -13.97 -13.36
N GLN A 574 -27.48 -12.83 -12.78
CA GLN A 574 -27.01 -11.51 -13.19
C GLN A 574 -25.48 -11.39 -13.10
N ILE A 575 -24.88 -12.08 -12.14
CA ILE A 575 -23.44 -12.06 -11.89
C ILE A 575 -22.68 -12.92 -12.87
N ALA A 576 -23.14 -14.15 -13.09
CA ALA A 576 -22.55 -14.99 -14.13
C ALA A 576 -22.61 -14.29 -15.49
N ILE A 577 -23.74 -13.63 -15.81
CA ILE A 577 -23.89 -12.79 -17.00
C ILE A 577 -22.89 -11.64 -17.02
N ALA A 578 -22.78 -10.85 -15.95
CA ALA A 578 -21.89 -9.69 -15.89
C ALA A 578 -20.41 -10.10 -16.07
N LEU A 579 -20.00 -11.22 -15.44
CA LEU A 579 -18.64 -11.76 -15.57
C LEU A 579 -18.37 -12.30 -16.97
N ILE A 580 -19.30 -13.04 -17.58
CA ILE A 580 -19.16 -13.53 -18.96
C ILE A 580 -19.02 -12.35 -19.93
N ASN A 581 -19.76 -11.26 -19.73
CA ASN A 581 -19.68 -10.06 -20.58
C ASN A 581 -18.31 -9.37 -20.57
N VAL A 582 -17.50 -9.57 -19.52
CA VAL A 582 -16.13 -9.03 -19.42
C VAL A 582 -15.05 -10.11 -19.57
N ALA A 583 -15.45 -11.33 -19.93
CA ALA A 583 -14.53 -12.42 -20.27
C ALA A 583 -13.96 -12.24 -21.67
N ASP A 584 -12.83 -12.89 -21.92
CA ASP A 584 -12.26 -13.02 -23.25
C ASP A 584 -13.21 -13.83 -24.15
N SER A 585 -13.49 -13.30 -25.35
CA SER A 585 -14.48 -13.90 -26.25
C SER A 585 -14.14 -15.31 -26.72
N ARG A 586 -12.88 -15.73 -26.62
CA ARG A 586 -12.47 -17.12 -26.89
C ARG A 586 -13.05 -18.13 -25.89
N PHE A 587 -13.42 -17.68 -24.67
CA PHE A 587 -13.94 -18.54 -23.60
C PHE A 587 -15.41 -18.26 -23.24
N GLN A 588 -15.98 -17.15 -23.72
CA GLN A 588 -17.35 -16.74 -23.42
C GLN A 588 -18.42 -17.80 -23.72
N GLY A 589 -18.31 -18.48 -24.87
CA GLY A 589 -19.27 -19.51 -25.28
C GLY A 589 -19.28 -20.70 -24.32
N GLU A 590 -18.10 -21.25 -24.03
CA GLU A 590 -17.94 -22.38 -23.11
C GLU A 590 -18.46 -22.03 -21.69
N LEU A 591 -18.09 -20.85 -21.17
CA LEU A 591 -18.55 -20.39 -19.86
C LEU A 591 -20.09 -20.27 -19.80
N LEU A 592 -20.71 -19.75 -20.86
CA LEU A 592 -22.17 -19.61 -20.93
C LEU A 592 -22.87 -20.97 -20.99
N GLU A 593 -22.40 -21.88 -21.84
CA GLU A 593 -22.95 -23.24 -21.96
C GLU A 593 -22.89 -23.98 -20.64
N GLN A 594 -21.76 -23.90 -19.92
CA GLN A 594 -21.62 -24.53 -18.61
C GLN A 594 -22.59 -23.96 -17.58
N MET A 595 -22.81 -22.64 -17.55
CA MET A 595 -23.76 -22.02 -16.62
C MET A 595 -25.22 -22.33 -16.96
N LYS A 596 -25.58 -22.44 -18.24
CA LYS A 596 -26.91 -22.91 -18.66
C LYS A 596 -27.14 -24.36 -18.25
N ALA A 597 -26.17 -25.23 -18.52
CA ALA A 597 -26.24 -26.64 -18.12
C ALA A 597 -26.41 -26.84 -16.60
N GLN A 598 -25.89 -25.92 -15.79
CA GLN A 598 -26.05 -25.91 -14.32
C GLN A 598 -27.34 -25.22 -13.83
N GLY A 599 -28.19 -24.70 -14.74
CA GLY A 599 -29.38 -23.94 -14.40
C GLY A 599 -29.10 -22.59 -13.72
N LYS A 600 -27.88 -22.05 -13.91
CA LYS A 600 -27.45 -20.76 -13.33
C LYS A 600 -27.73 -19.57 -14.24
N ILE A 601 -27.93 -19.81 -15.54
CA ILE A 601 -28.37 -18.82 -16.52
C ILE A 601 -29.55 -19.39 -17.30
N ARG A 602 -30.56 -18.56 -17.57
CA ARG A 602 -31.72 -18.95 -18.38
C ARG A 602 -31.32 -19.30 -19.82
N GLU A 603 -31.99 -20.29 -20.41
CA GLU A 603 -31.72 -20.75 -21.77
C GLU A 603 -31.86 -19.66 -22.83
N SER A 604 -32.77 -18.70 -22.62
CA SER A 604 -33.03 -17.61 -23.57
C SER A 604 -31.94 -16.53 -23.60
N TYR A 605 -31.02 -16.50 -22.62
CA TYR A 605 -29.97 -15.49 -22.59
C TYR A 605 -28.95 -15.72 -23.71
N GLN A 606 -28.58 -14.64 -24.39
CA GLN A 606 -27.50 -14.57 -25.36
C GLN A 606 -26.59 -13.39 -25.01
N ILE A 607 -25.29 -13.54 -25.25
CA ILE A 607 -24.30 -12.48 -25.01
C ILE A 607 -24.57 -11.33 -25.98
N PRO A 608 -24.84 -10.10 -25.49
CA PRO A 608 -25.05 -8.95 -26.35
C PRO A 608 -23.84 -8.66 -27.24
N ARG A 609 -24.09 -8.19 -28.47
CA ARG A 609 -23.05 -7.93 -29.49
C ARG A 609 -21.91 -7.02 -29.01
N ARG A 610 -22.20 -6.06 -28.13
CA ARG A 610 -21.17 -5.16 -27.57
C ARG A 610 -20.09 -5.89 -26.75
N TYR A 611 -20.44 -7.05 -26.18
CA TYR A 611 -19.55 -7.89 -25.37
C TYR A 611 -18.94 -9.07 -26.13
N SER A 612 -19.37 -9.31 -27.37
CA SER A 612 -18.93 -10.48 -28.16
C SER A 612 -17.65 -10.22 -28.97
N ASN A 613 -16.96 -9.12 -28.71
CA ASN A 613 -15.71 -8.73 -29.38
C ASN A 613 -14.62 -8.38 -28.36
N ASN A 614 -14.48 -9.20 -27.32
CA ASN A 614 -13.49 -9.07 -26.26
C ASN A 614 -12.25 -9.89 -26.61
N TYR A 615 -11.48 -9.40 -27.59
CA TYR A 615 -10.27 -10.06 -28.07
C TYR A 615 -9.03 -9.21 -27.80
N PRO A 616 -7.85 -9.82 -27.55
CA PRO A 616 -6.60 -9.10 -27.33
C PRO A 616 -6.25 -8.15 -28.48
N GLU A 617 -6.58 -8.52 -29.72
CA GLU A 617 -6.31 -7.75 -30.93
C GLU A 617 -7.09 -6.42 -30.95
N ARG A 618 -8.33 -6.42 -30.44
CA ARG A 618 -9.16 -5.21 -30.36
C ARG A 618 -8.50 -4.18 -29.45
N ILE A 619 -8.18 -4.58 -28.22
CA ILE A 619 -7.58 -3.67 -27.24
C ILE A 619 -6.15 -3.27 -27.64
N ALA A 620 -5.40 -4.17 -28.27
CA ALA A 620 -4.09 -3.85 -28.81
C ALA A 620 -4.16 -2.81 -29.93
N GLY A 621 -5.17 -2.87 -30.79
CA GLY A 621 -5.41 -1.86 -31.84
C GLY A 621 -5.66 -0.46 -31.27
N ILE A 622 -6.52 -0.35 -30.25
CA ILE A 622 -6.81 0.92 -29.55
C ILE A 622 -5.52 1.51 -28.94
N ILE A 623 -4.79 0.70 -28.17
CA ILE A 623 -3.54 1.14 -27.54
C ILE A 623 -2.46 1.48 -28.59
N GLN A 624 -2.36 0.72 -29.69
CA GLN A 624 -1.38 1.00 -30.74
C GLN A 624 -1.67 2.32 -31.45
N GLN A 625 -2.94 2.62 -31.72
CA GLN A 625 -3.33 3.91 -32.30
C GLN A 625 -2.97 5.06 -31.34
N ALA A 626 -3.34 4.95 -30.07
CA ALA A 626 -3.03 5.96 -29.05
C ALA A 626 -1.51 6.13 -28.82
N ARG A 627 -0.73 5.05 -28.94
CA ARG A 627 0.75 5.11 -28.87
C ARG A 627 1.38 5.95 -29.98
N ARG A 628 0.79 5.99 -31.17
CA ARG A 628 1.24 6.88 -32.26
C ARG A 628 1.03 8.35 -31.92
N GLU A 629 0.09 8.65 -31.02
CA GLU A 629 -0.19 9.98 -30.48
C GLU A 629 0.61 10.27 -29.19
N GLY A 630 1.56 9.40 -28.80
CA GLY A 630 2.42 9.59 -27.63
C GLY A 630 1.83 9.09 -26.30
N LEU A 631 0.70 8.38 -26.33
CA LEU A 631 0.05 7.84 -25.13
C LEU A 631 0.47 6.38 -24.84
N PHE A 632 0.18 5.88 -23.64
CA PHE A 632 0.46 4.50 -23.18
C PHE A 632 1.92 4.04 -23.42
N PRO A 633 2.92 4.76 -22.87
CA PRO A 633 4.33 4.40 -22.99
C PRO A 633 4.63 3.03 -22.37
N ALA A 634 5.81 2.44 -22.60
CA ALA A 634 6.13 1.17 -21.94
C ALA A 634 6.28 1.34 -20.41
N PHE A 635 6.89 2.45 -19.98
CA PHE A 635 7.20 2.76 -18.59
C PHE A 635 6.60 4.13 -18.20
N PRO A 636 5.30 4.19 -17.84
CA PRO A 636 4.60 5.46 -17.64
C PRO A 636 5.09 6.25 -16.42
N LEU A 637 5.73 5.58 -15.47
CA LEU A 637 6.25 6.17 -14.23
C LEU A 637 7.78 6.27 -14.22
N GLY A 638 8.42 6.21 -15.39
CA GLY A 638 9.89 6.18 -15.49
C GLY A 638 10.47 4.78 -15.31
N SER A 639 11.79 4.65 -15.47
CA SER A 639 12.49 3.37 -15.52
C SER A 639 13.96 3.54 -15.11
N ASP A 640 14.47 2.62 -14.29
CA ASP A 640 15.91 2.50 -13.95
C ASP A 640 16.73 1.77 -15.03
N PHE A 641 16.05 1.25 -16.06
CA PHE A 641 16.70 0.65 -17.22
C PHE A 641 17.28 1.71 -18.16
N THR A 642 18.51 1.50 -18.64
CA THR A 642 19.08 2.34 -19.71
C THR A 642 18.35 2.12 -21.03
N SER A 643 18.54 3.03 -21.99
CA SER A 643 17.94 2.87 -23.33
C SER A 643 18.41 1.60 -24.03
N GLU A 644 19.67 1.20 -23.82
CA GLU A 644 20.23 -0.06 -24.28
C GLU A 644 19.58 -1.26 -23.58
N GLU A 645 19.44 -1.24 -22.26
CA GLU A 645 18.80 -2.33 -21.50
C GLU A 645 17.33 -2.53 -21.92
N ILE A 646 16.60 -1.44 -22.16
CA ILE A 646 15.22 -1.48 -22.68
C ILE A 646 15.18 -2.12 -24.08
N ALA A 647 16.07 -1.69 -24.99
CA ALA A 647 16.15 -2.22 -26.34
C ALA A 647 16.48 -3.73 -26.34
N LEU A 648 17.45 -4.13 -25.52
CA LEU A 648 17.87 -5.52 -25.38
C LEU A 648 16.77 -6.41 -24.76
N GLY A 649 16.09 -5.92 -23.71
CA GLY A 649 14.97 -6.63 -23.08
C GLY A 649 13.82 -6.88 -24.07
N LYS A 650 13.53 -5.91 -24.94
CA LYS A 650 12.56 -6.07 -26.03
C LYS A 650 13.01 -7.15 -27.02
N SER A 651 14.25 -7.08 -27.51
CA SER A 651 14.80 -8.09 -28.44
C SER A 651 14.77 -9.50 -27.87
N LEU A 652 15.07 -9.68 -26.57
CA LEU A 652 15.00 -10.98 -25.91
C LEU A 652 13.56 -11.52 -25.83
N LYS A 653 12.59 -10.65 -25.60
CA LYS A 653 11.17 -11.02 -25.58
C LYS A 653 10.68 -11.44 -26.97
N ASP A 654 11.08 -10.71 -28.01
CA ASP A 654 10.76 -11.02 -29.40
C ASP A 654 11.40 -12.36 -29.83
N LEU A 655 12.66 -12.60 -29.47
CA LEU A 655 13.36 -13.89 -29.68
C LEU A 655 12.65 -15.05 -28.98
N LYS A 656 12.28 -14.90 -27.70
CA LYS A 656 11.51 -15.93 -26.97
C LYS A 656 10.17 -16.22 -27.65
N ALA A 657 9.46 -15.19 -28.09
CA ALA A 657 8.18 -15.33 -28.80
C ALA A 657 8.35 -16.09 -30.14
N HIS A 658 9.41 -15.80 -30.89
CA HIS A 658 9.75 -16.50 -32.13
C HIS A 658 10.18 -17.96 -31.89
N MET A 659 10.89 -18.25 -30.80
CA MET A 659 11.26 -19.62 -30.44
C MET A 659 10.07 -20.45 -29.96
N SER A 660 9.07 -19.83 -29.32
CA SER A 660 7.84 -20.52 -28.85
C SER A 660 6.81 -20.78 -29.94
N ASN A 661 6.92 -20.10 -31.09
CA ASN A 661 6.12 -20.32 -32.30
C ASN A 661 7.08 -20.49 -33.49
N PRO A 662 7.72 -21.65 -33.67
CA PRO A 662 8.46 -21.91 -34.90
C PRO A 662 7.49 -21.74 -36.06
N LYS A 663 7.77 -20.78 -36.95
CA LYS A 663 7.14 -20.83 -38.27
C LYS A 663 7.74 -22.07 -38.95
N ASP A 664 6.86 -22.98 -39.38
CA ASP A 664 7.23 -24.09 -40.28
C ASP A 664 8.06 -23.62 -41.47
#